data_AF-A0A495Y2Y0-F1
#
_entry.id   AF-A0A495Y2Y0-F1
#
_cell.length_a   1.000
_cell.length_b   1.000
_cell.length_c   1.000
_cell.angle_alpha   90.00
_cell.angle_beta   90.00
_cell.angle_gamma   90.00
#
_symmetry.space_group_name_H-M   'P 1'
#
loop_
_entity.id
_entity.type
_entity.pdbx_description
1 polymer ?
#
loop_
_entity_poly.entity_id
_entity_poly.type
_entity_poly.pdbx_seq_one_letter_code
_entity_poly.pdbx_strand_id
1 'polypeptide(L)'
;MTLRRVALVRNALVTAAALSLAFTVPSVATAPSASADPSPTDTIGGDTFERTVSGGWGSAVTGGTWVSSVPARTAVSSGQGRVYLDPGASVTQTLAAAAVDVRTTVGVKVDRIATAGNGVSAGVAGRVSPVGGYVANLRIGRSGVMSLAIVRMRSGTSDTILINDTQIAGTAAAGTSYTAQVDVIGTSPVIVRARAWPSSGTAPGWQVSASDNSESRITSAGGSALRSYLSASSSATALDYDNVAIQRLAEPATTTPTPTPVPATAAGSAVPGGTAYTVPSGAIFVSAAGSRSGSGTSGSPYGSLSYAIERAPSGSTIIMRGGSYRESTTVPFGKRLTIQSYPGEAVWMEGSSPVSGWQRSGSSWVVSGWNSIFDHRVSHSQGVDESNRFIDPAYPLAGYPDQVWVNGSALRQVGSVSAVVAGTFYVDEAGRRLYIGTDPSGRTVEASTRQQAMVIQGEGTTVRGIGVRRYANTFWMGGAISAQVNDITLENVMASDNATTGINGWGKRMRFNKITVNRAGALGLGLNRADGLILSSSLIQENNIERFKEAPVSGGAKLTTSRDVTVRGNIFERNTTAGLWFDESAYNLTITGNRVNNNGGTGIALEISSKIVVANNYFVNNGKSGVEVGDTNNVAVWNNTFSGNQLYTLRVYQDSRRSSDPVITFITKDVTYRNNVIAYGTGSCPFLVHDMQYRLTGQMMGVTAQGNAYWRASSTSPANLACWANGTAGLMSYKNLTTWRPGTGNDLGSTLNEGTSILTSAYQLTSAAASSTASVALPIPDSIAAVIGVAGGSRRLGAVSPIL
;
A
#
# COMPACT_ATOMS: atom_id res chain seq x y z
N MET A 1 46.30 -68.29 -20.69
CA MET A 1 46.98 -68.17 -22.00
C MET A 1 46.06 -67.28 -22.85
N THR A 2 46.41 -66.13 -23.42
CA THR A 2 47.64 -65.75 -24.12
C THR A 2 47.65 -64.22 -24.32
N LEU A 3 48.62 -63.55 -23.68
CA LEU A 3 49.52 -62.52 -24.22
C LEU A 3 49.29 -61.94 -25.65
N ARG A 4 49.34 -60.59 -25.69
CA ARG A 4 50.16 -59.71 -26.59
C ARG A 4 49.76 -59.56 -28.08
N ARG A 5 49.47 -58.33 -28.53
CA ARG A 5 50.42 -57.28 -29.01
C ARG A 5 49.74 -56.28 -29.97
N VAL A 6 50.13 -55.02 -29.76
CA VAL A 6 49.90 -53.74 -30.47
C VAL A 6 50.17 -53.75 -31.98
N ALA A 7 49.37 -52.97 -32.74
CA ALA A 7 49.79 -52.22 -33.94
C ALA A 7 48.85 -51.00 -34.22
N LEU A 8 49.40 -49.97 -34.87
CA LEU A 8 49.01 -48.55 -34.92
C LEU A 8 47.95 -48.12 -35.99
N VAL A 9 47.13 -47.12 -35.61
CA VAL A 9 46.79 -45.82 -36.27
C VAL A 9 46.03 -45.74 -37.63
N ARG A 10 44.81 -45.14 -37.62
CA ARG A 10 44.46 -43.82 -38.23
C ARG A 10 42.96 -43.43 -38.03
N ASN A 11 42.75 -42.11 -37.98
CA ASN A 11 41.52 -41.32 -37.72
C ASN A 11 40.30 -41.58 -38.63
N ALA A 12 39.08 -41.37 -38.09
CA ALA A 12 38.16 -40.27 -38.46
C ALA A 12 36.80 -40.41 -37.72
N LEU A 13 36.40 -39.40 -36.95
CA LEU A 13 35.04 -39.26 -36.42
C LEU A 13 34.11 -38.75 -37.52
N VAL A 14 32.97 -39.41 -37.73
CA VAL A 14 31.87 -38.93 -38.57
C VAL A 14 30.59 -38.80 -37.72
N THR A 15 30.02 -37.61 -37.81
CA THR A 15 28.74 -37.11 -37.30
C THR A 15 27.55 -37.84 -37.92
N ALA A 16 26.51 -38.11 -37.12
CA ALA A 16 25.18 -38.47 -37.61
C ALA A 16 24.11 -37.63 -36.90
N ALA A 17 23.34 -36.91 -37.71
CA ALA A 17 22.24 -36.02 -37.31
C ALA A 17 20.95 -36.82 -37.04
N ALA A 18 20.19 -36.40 -36.04
CA ALA A 18 18.78 -36.75 -35.89
C ALA A 18 17.94 -35.47 -35.96
N LEU A 19 17.04 -35.45 -36.94
CA LEU A 19 16.16 -34.36 -37.34
C LEU A 19 14.90 -34.37 -36.45
N SER A 20 14.64 -33.31 -35.69
CA SER A 20 13.35 -33.07 -35.04
C SER A 20 12.67 -31.86 -35.66
N LEU A 21 11.65 -32.10 -36.49
CA LEU A 21 10.75 -31.07 -37.02
C LEU A 21 9.98 -30.42 -35.86
N ALA A 22 10.29 -29.17 -35.55
CA ALA A 22 9.46 -28.31 -34.72
C ALA A 22 8.52 -27.51 -35.64
N PHE A 23 7.22 -27.75 -35.52
CA PHE A 23 6.20 -26.89 -36.11
C PHE A 23 6.30 -25.49 -35.50
N THR A 24 6.66 -24.49 -36.32
CA THR A 24 6.55 -23.08 -35.97
C THR A 24 5.07 -22.67 -36.02
N VAL A 25 4.43 -22.63 -34.86
CA VAL A 25 3.18 -21.87 -34.71
C VAL A 25 3.58 -20.39 -34.61
N PRO A 26 3.15 -19.51 -35.52
CA PRO A 26 3.42 -18.09 -35.37
C PRO A 26 2.69 -17.61 -34.11
N SER A 27 3.44 -17.25 -33.08
CA SER A 27 2.90 -16.57 -31.92
C SER A 27 2.42 -15.19 -32.38
N VAL A 28 1.12 -15.09 -32.65
CA VAL A 28 0.45 -13.80 -32.77
C VAL A 28 0.66 -13.10 -31.44
N ALA A 29 1.47 -12.03 -31.44
CA ALA A 29 1.70 -11.19 -30.28
C ALA A 29 0.36 -10.57 -29.88
N THR A 30 -0.31 -11.15 -28.89
CA THR A 30 -1.41 -10.48 -28.21
C THR A 30 -0.80 -9.32 -27.42
N ALA A 31 -1.10 -8.10 -27.86
CA ALA A 31 -0.73 -6.87 -27.15
C ALA A 31 -1.14 -6.95 -25.66
N PRO A 32 -0.34 -6.40 -24.73
CA PRO A 32 -0.72 -6.35 -23.33
C PRO A 32 -2.05 -5.60 -23.20
N SER A 33 -3.04 -6.25 -22.59
CA SER A 33 -4.32 -5.64 -22.27
C SER A 33 -4.09 -4.46 -21.33
N ALA A 34 -4.36 -3.25 -21.83
CA ALA A 34 -4.48 -2.05 -21.03
C ALA A 34 -5.43 -2.33 -19.85
N SER A 35 -5.08 -1.86 -18.64
CA SER A 35 -6.07 -1.76 -17.56
C SER A 35 -7.33 -1.12 -18.13
N ALA A 36 -8.45 -1.84 -18.07
CA ALA A 36 -9.69 -1.37 -18.67
C ALA A 36 -10.05 -0.01 -18.09
N ASP A 37 -10.32 0.96 -18.97
CA ASP A 37 -10.77 2.27 -18.57
C ASP A 37 -12.07 2.11 -17.76
N PRO A 38 -12.13 2.55 -16.48
CA PRO A 38 -13.30 2.32 -15.65
C PRO A 38 -14.54 2.84 -16.36
N SER A 39 -15.57 2.00 -16.39
CA SER A 39 -16.80 2.31 -17.10
C SER A 39 -17.66 3.24 -16.24
N PRO A 40 -18.30 4.26 -16.85
CA PRO A 40 -19.37 5.02 -16.20
C PRO A 40 -20.46 4.09 -15.63
N THR A 41 -20.85 4.28 -14.36
CA THR A 41 -22.01 3.59 -13.77
C THR A 41 -23.31 4.33 -14.04
N ASP A 42 -23.25 5.65 -13.99
CA ASP A 42 -24.39 6.55 -14.17
C ASP A 42 -23.91 7.98 -14.47
N THR A 43 -24.75 8.75 -15.17
CA THR A 43 -24.54 10.18 -15.41
C THR A 43 -25.20 10.96 -14.27
N ILE A 44 -24.39 11.61 -13.45
CA ILE A 44 -24.82 12.35 -12.25
C ILE A 44 -24.99 13.84 -12.50
N GLY A 45 -24.46 14.34 -13.61
CA GLY A 45 -24.66 15.70 -14.08
C GLY A 45 -24.45 15.79 -15.58
N GLY A 46 -25.16 16.68 -16.25
CA GLY A 46 -25.01 16.84 -17.68
C GLY A 46 -25.83 17.99 -18.25
N ASP A 47 -25.33 18.54 -19.35
CA ASP A 47 -25.94 19.69 -19.99
C ASP A 47 -25.66 19.72 -21.49
N THR A 48 -26.73 19.81 -22.27
CA THR A 48 -26.71 19.97 -23.74
C THR A 48 -26.96 21.42 -24.17
N PHE A 49 -27.19 22.33 -23.22
CA PHE A 49 -27.29 23.78 -23.47
C PHE A 49 -28.35 24.20 -24.51
N GLU A 50 -29.40 23.40 -24.72
CA GLU A 50 -30.50 23.69 -25.67
C GLU A 50 -31.42 24.86 -25.26
N ARG A 51 -31.15 25.48 -24.11
CA ARG A 51 -31.91 26.61 -23.58
C ARG A 51 -31.30 27.94 -24.01
N THR A 52 -32.07 29.01 -23.83
CA THR A 52 -31.55 30.38 -23.95
C THR A 52 -31.58 31.06 -22.59
N VAL A 53 -30.41 31.52 -22.13
CA VAL A 53 -30.24 32.23 -20.84
C VAL A 53 -29.30 33.40 -21.06
N SER A 54 -29.78 34.61 -20.73
CA SER A 54 -28.95 35.82 -20.65
C SER A 54 -28.43 36.00 -19.24
N GLY A 55 -27.13 35.84 -19.02
CA GLY A 55 -26.51 35.99 -17.70
C GLY A 55 -26.50 34.70 -16.89
N GLY A 56 -25.35 34.05 -16.84
CA GLY A 56 -25.17 32.73 -16.24
C GLY A 56 -25.55 31.59 -17.19
N TRP A 57 -25.49 30.36 -16.68
CA TRP A 57 -25.93 29.18 -17.44
C TRP A 57 -27.28 28.65 -17.00
N GLY A 58 -27.79 28.95 -15.80
CA GLY A 58 -29.08 28.42 -15.34
C GLY A 58 -29.04 26.92 -15.04
N SER A 59 -30.19 26.24 -15.09
CA SER A 59 -30.30 24.82 -14.72
C SER A 59 -29.77 23.88 -15.79
N ALA A 60 -28.89 22.95 -15.40
CA ALA A 60 -28.43 21.87 -16.25
C ALA A 60 -29.55 20.83 -16.47
N VAL A 61 -29.42 20.01 -17.52
CA VAL A 61 -30.35 18.90 -17.79
C VAL A 61 -30.34 17.89 -16.64
N THR A 62 -29.18 17.65 -16.03
CA THR A 62 -29.01 16.78 -14.86
C THR A 62 -27.93 17.35 -13.93
N GLY A 63 -28.06 17.15 -12.62
CA GLY A 63 -27.02 17.55 -11.65
C GLY A 63 -27.21 18.94 -11.01
N GLY A 64 -28.30 19.64 -11.30
CA GLY A 64 -28.72 20.87 -10.63
C GLY A 64 -28.44 22.16 -11.41
N THR A 65 -28.33 23.28 -10.70
CA THR A 65 -28.10 24.60 -11.30
C THR A 65 -26.61 24.91 -11.43
N TRP A 66 -26.20 25.45 -12.57
CA TRP A 66 -24.86 25.99 -12.74
C TRP A 66 -24.66 27.24 -11.89
N VAL A 67 -23.55 27.28 -11.17
CA VAL A 67 -23.08 28.47 -10.45
C VAL A 67 -21.99 29.14 -11.27
N SER A 68 -22.28 30.32 -11.80
CA SER A 68 -21.36 31.14 -12.57
C SER A 68 -20.62 32.12 -11.67
N SER A 69 -19.29 32.13 -11.70
CA SER A 69 -18.49 33.09 -10.91
C SER A 69 -18.65 34.54 -11.39
N VAL A 70 -18.96 34.73 -12.68
CA VAL A 70 -19.24 36.05 -13.28
C VAL A 70 -20.42 35.91 -14.26
N PRO A 71 -21.68 35.93 -13.80
CA PRO A 71 -22.86 35.67 -14.63
C PRO A 71 -22.94 36.58 -15.86
N ALA A 72 -22.59 37.85 -15.73
CA ALA A 72 -22.62 38.84 -16.84
C ALA A 72 -21.69 38.48 -18.02
N ARG A 73 -20.71 37.58 -17.83
CA ARG A 73 -19.79 37.11 -18.88
C ARG A 73 -20.19 35.76 -19.46
N THR A 74 -21.37 35.26 -19.10
CA THR A 74 -21.82 33.93 -19.51
C THR A 74 -23.25 33.97 -19.99
N ALA A 75 -23.53 33.16 -21.01
CA ALA A 75 -24.86 33.01 -21.57
C ALA A 75 -25.01 31.60 -22.11
N VAL A 76 -26.25 31.17 -22.32
CA VAL A 76 -26.55 29.98 -23.12
C VAL A 76 -27.35 30.42 -24.32
N SER A 77 -26.91 30.04 -25.52
CA SER A 77 -27.66 30.22 -26.75
C SER A 77 -27.13 29.27 -27.82
N SER A 78 -27.98 28.92 -28.80
CA SER A 78 -27.59 28.09 -29.95
C SER A 78 -26.92 26.76 -29.55
N GLY A 79 -27.48 26.08 -28.54
CA GLY A 79 -26.98 24.79 -28.05
C GLY A 79 -25.65 24.85 -27.30
N GLN A 80 -25.20 26.03 -26.86
CA GLN A 80 -23.87 26.20 -26.27
C GLN A 80 -23.87 27.09 -25.03
N GLY A 81 -23.14 26.66 -24.01
CA GLY A 81 -22.76 27.48 -22.86
C GLY A 81 -21.56 28.33 -23.20
N ARG A 82 -21.77 29.64 -23.43
CA ARG A 82 -20.74 30.59 -23.84
C ARG A 82 -20.12 31.32 -22.65
N VAL A 83 -18.81 31.54 -22.71
CA VAL A 83 -18.01 32.34 -21.77
C VAL A 83 -17.21 33.40 -22.53
N TYR A 84 -17.50 34.68 -22.26
CA TYR A 84 -16.78 35.82 -22.83
C TYR A 84 -15.56 36.20 -21.96
N LEU A 85 -14.38 36.21 -22.59
CA LEU A 85 -13.11 36.46 -21.90
C LEU A 85 -12.40 37.70 -22.45
N ASP A 86 -12.19 38.67 -21.57
CA ASP A 86 -11.25 39.77 -21.80
C ASP A 86 -9.84 39.37 -21.37
N PRO A 87 -8.79 40.07 -21.85
CA PRO A 87 -7.42 39.74 -21.47
C PRO A 87 -7.25 39.71 -19.95
N GLY A 88 -6.76 38.58 -19.41
CA GLY A 88 -6.53 38.36 -17.98
C GLY A 88 -7.75 37.87 -17.20
N ALA A 89 -8.93 37.75 -17.83
CA ALA A 89 -10.15 37.32 -17.17
C ALA A 89 -10.14 35.81 -16.87
N SER A 90 -10.73 35.44 -15.72
CA SER A 90 -11.06 34.06 -15.36
C SER A 90 -12.55 33.96 -15.04
N VAL A 91 -13.20 32.92 -15.53
CA VAL A 91 -14.61 32.61 -15.23
C VAL A 91 -14.72 31.12 -14.90
N THR A 92 -15.44 30.79 -13.84
CA THR A 92 -15.68 29.40 -13.41
C THR A 92 -17.17 29.11 -13.41
N GLN A 93 -17.54 27.95 -13.95
CA GLN A 93 -18.89 27.39 -13.92
C GLN A 93 -18.87 26.11 -13.11
N THR A 94 -19.60 26.05 -12.00
CA THR A 94 -19.60 24.89 -11.09
C THR A 94 -20.95 24.20 -11.10
N LEU A 95 -20.94 22.87 -11.13
CA LEU A 95 -22.12 22.02 -11.00
C LEU A 95 -21.93 21.05 -9.82
N ALA A 96 -22.92 20.97 -8.93
CA ALA A 96 -22.81 20.28 -7.64
C ALA A 96 -22.83 18.74 -7.73
N ALA A 97 -22.96 18.16 -8.93
CA ALA A 97 -23.00 16.73 -9.19
C ALA A 97 -21.75 16.01 -8.62
N ALA A 98 -21.87 15.51 -7.39
CA ALA A 98 -20.73 15.08 -6.59
C ALA A 98 -20.46 13.57 -6.65
N ALA A 99 -19.20 13.21 -6.89
CA ALA A 99 -18.72 11.84 -6.79
C ALA A 99 -17.26 11.81 -6.30
N VAL A 100 -16.86 10.66 -5.76
CA VAL A 100 -15.46 10.37 -5.44
C VAL A 100 -14.74 10.06 -6.76
N ASP A 101 -15.14 8.98 -7.44
CA ASP A 101 -14.60 8.59 -8.73
C ASP A 101 -15.47 9.16 -9.84
N VAL A 102 -14.91 10.09 -10.61
CA VAL A 102 -15.69 10.92 -11.54
C VAL A 102 -14.97 11.06 -12.87
N ARG A 103 -15.75 10.95 -13.94
CA ARG A 103 -15.38 11.31 -15.30
C ARG A 103 -16.16 12.54 -15.72
N THR A 104 -15.46 13.58 -16.15
CA THR A 104 -16.07 14.78 -16.73
C THR A 104 -15.64 14.88 -18.19
N THR A 105 -16.61 14.89 -19.09
CA THR A 105 -16.41 15.07 -20.54
C THR A 105 -17.13 16.33 -20.99
N VAL A 106 -16.51 17.12 -21.85
CA VAL A 106 -17.09 18.36 -22.37
C VAL A 106 -16.53 18.69 -23.74
N GLY A 107 -17.37 19.17 -24.66
CA GLY A 107 -16.96 19.80 -25.90
C GLY A 107 -16.54 21.25 -25.65
N VAL A 108 -15.39 21.65 -26.20
CA VAL A 108 -14.79 22.98 -26.06
C VAL A 108 -14.52 23.54 -27.44
N LYS A 109 -15.03 24.73 -27.72
CA LYS A 109 -14.76 25.47 -28.96
C LYS A 109 -14.23 26.85 -28.62
N VAL A 110 -13.17 27.25 -29.30
CA VAL A 110 -12.59 28.59 -29.18
C VAL A 110 -13.00 29.45 -30.37
N ASP A 111 -13.50 30.66 -30.11
CA ASP A 111 -13.98 31.55 -31.18
C ASP A 111 -12.84 32.12 -32.02
N ARG A 112 -11.69 32.43 -31.41
CA ARG A 112 -10.50 32.95 -32.08
C ARG A 112 -9.21 32.40 -31.49
N ILE A 113 -8.30 31.97 -32.35
CA ILE A 113 -6.93 31.57 -31.97
C ILE A 113 -6.09 32.82 -31.71
N ALA A 114 -5.34 32.80 -30.60
CA ALA A 114 -4.50 33.93 -30.22
C ALA A 114 -3.31 34.08 -31.17
N THR A 115 -3.02 35.33 -31.57
CA THR A 115 -1.83 35.69 -32.36
C THR A 115 -0.67 36.20 -31.47
N ALA A 116 -0.96 36.54 -30.21
CA ALA A 116 -0.01 36.99 -29.19
C ALA A 116 -0.41 36.47 -27.79
N GLY A 117 0.51 36.54 -26.83
CA GLY A 117 0.30 36.03 -25.46
C GLY A 117 0.28 34.49 -25.36
N ASN A 118 -0.21 33.97 -24.23
CA ASN A 118 -0.27 32.52 -23.97
C ASN A 118 -1.62 31.88 -24.33
N GLY A 119 -2.51 32.64 -24.98
CA GLY A 119 -3.80 32.15 -25.44
C GLY A 119 -4.78 31.87 -24.31
N VAL A 120 -5.68 30.92 -24.55
CA VAL A 120 -6.83 30.60 -23.70
C VAL A 120 -6.68 29.22 -23.06
N SER A 121 -7.21 29.05 -21.85
CA SER A 121 -7.26 27.79 -21.13
C SER A 121 -8.71 27.41 -20.83
N ALA A 122 -9.08 26.18 -21.18
CA ALA A 122 -10.30 25.51 -20.78
C ALA A 122 -9.96 24.42 -19.76
N GLY A 123 -10.12 24.75 -18.48
CA GLY A 123 -9.94 23.83 -17.36
C GLY A 123 -11.18 22.99 -17.13
N VAL A 124 -11.03 21.66 -17.09
CA VAL A 124 -12.09 20.72 -16.72
C VAL A 124 -11.75 20.15 -15.35
N ALA A 125 -12.65 20.35 -14.38
CA ALA A 125 -12.42 20.03 -12.98
C ALA A 125 -13.31 18.91 -12.49
N GLY A 126 -12.76 18.03 -11.67
CA GLY A 126 -13.48 16.99 -10.93
C GLY A 126 -13.17 17.06 -9.44
N ARG A 127 -14.10 16.55 -8.62
CA ARG A 127 -13.99 16.51 -7.15
C ARG A 127 -13.82 17.91 -6.53
N VAL A 128 -14.53 18.90 -7.08
CA VAL A 128 -14.54 20.30 -6.62
C VAL A 128 -15.33 20.41 -5.32
N SER A 129 -14.69 20.94 -4.29
CA SER A 129 -15.20 21.07 -2.93
C SER A 129 -14.66 22.34 -2.27
N PRO A 130 -15.15 22.73 -1.07
CA PRO A 130 -14.62 23.88 -0.35
C PRO A 130 -13.13 23.82 -0.03
N VAL A 131 -12.53 22.62 0.02
CA VAL A 131 -11.09 22.42 0.28
C VAL A 131 -10.23 22.44 -0.99
N GLY A 132 -10.83 22.36 -2.17
CA GLY A 132 -10.11 22.30 -3.45
C GLY A 132 -10.73 21.34 -4.47
N GLY A 133 -9.97 20.99 -5.50
CA GLY A 133 -10.35 20.05 -6.56
C GLY A 133 -9.18 19.76 -7.51
N TYR A 134 -9.38 18.88 -8.49
CA TYR A 134 -8.38 18.62 -9.53
C TYR A 134 -8.84 19.18 -10.86
N VAL A 135 -7.94 19.84 -11.60
CA VAL A 135 -8.25 20.47 -12.89
C VAL A 135 -7.25 20.03 -13.93
N ALA A 136 -7.75 19.54 -15.06
CA ALA A 136 -6.96 19.43 -16.27
C ALA A 136 -7.20 20.66 -17.15
N ASN A 137 -6.14 21.41 -17.45
CA ASN A 137 -6.19 22.58 -18.30
C ASN A 137 -5.86 22.17 -19.74
N LEU A 138 -6.84 22.25 -20.64
CA LEU A 138 -6.59 22.30 -22.08
C LEU A 138 -6.23 23.74 -22.45
N ARG A 139 -4.97 23.97 -22.78
CA ARG A 139 -4.48 25.29 -23.22
C ARG A 139 -4.38 25.32 -24.72
N ILE A 140 -4.89 26.40 -25.32
CA ILE A 140 -4.81 26.70 -26.74
C ILE A 140 -4.01 27.98 -26.88
N GLY A 141 -2.74 27.81 -27.23
CA GLY A 141 -1.76 28.87 -27.37
C GLY A 141 -1.73 29.47 -28.79
N ARG A 142 -0.63 30.14 -29.11
CA ARG A 142 -0.43 30.75 -30.43
C ARG A 142 -0.44 29.70 -31.54
N SER A 143 -0.95 30.09 -32.70
CA SER A 143 -1.05 29.20 -33.88
C SER A 143 -1.82 27.90 -33.61
N GLY A 144 -2.65 27.88 -32.56
CA GLY A 144 -3.48 26.74 -32.20
C GLY A 144 -2.75 25.64 -31.43
N VAL A 145 -1.50 25.84 -30.98
CA VAL A 145 -0.78 24.80 -30.24
C VAL A 145 -1.56 24.40 -28.98
N MET A 146 -1.83 23.11 -28.84
CA MET A 146 -2.57 22.56 -27.71
C MET A 146 -1.65 21.90 -26.69
N SER A 147 -1.90 22.14 -25.41
CA SER A 147 -1.26 21.40 -24.31
C SER A 147 -2.26 21.01 -23.22
N LEU A 148 -1.92 19.96 -22.47
CA LEU A 148 -2.61 19.56 -21.25
C LEU A 148 -1.69 19.75 -20.05
N ALA A 149 -2.23 20.32 -18.98
CA ALA A 149 -1.59 20.36 -17.66
C ALA A 149 -2.58 19.86 -16.61
N ILE A 150 -2.10 19.24 -15.53
CA ILE A 150 -2.94 18.81 -14.41
C ILE A 150 -2.50 19.59 -13.17
N VAL A 151 -3.46 20.20 -12.48
CA VAL A 151 -3.23 20.91 -11.22
C VAL A 151 -4.18 20.43 -10.14
N ARG A 152 -3.72 20.49 -8.88
CA ARG A 152 -4.58 20.44 -7.70
C ARG A 152 -4.81 21.86 -7.21
N MET A 153 -6.08 22.24 -7.15
CA MET A 153 -6.55 23.48 -6.54
C MET A 153 -6.74 23.30 -5.03
N ARG A 154 -6.48 24.37 -4.30
CA ARG A 154 -6.69 24.48 -2.86
C ARG A 154 -7.28 25.85 -2.57
N SER A 155 -8.31 25.89 -1.73
CA SER A 155 -8.89 27.17 -1.32
C SER A 155 -7.85 28.01 -0.58
N GLY A 156 -7.69 29.28 -0.96
CA GLY A 156 -6.77 30.22 -0.32
C GLY A 156 -5.28 30.07 -0.66
N THR A 157 -4.88 29.18 -1.59
CA THR A 157 -3.49 29.01 -2.02
C THR A 157 -3.36 28.92 -3.53
N SER A 158 -2.15 29.12 -4.06
CA SER A 158 -1.84 28.87 -5.48
C SER A 158 -2.04 27.40 -5.86
N ASP A 159 -2.40 27.16 -7.13
CA ASP A 159 -2.55 25.82 -7.69
C ASP A 159 -1.23 25.03 -7.59
N THR A 160 -1.31 23.77 -7.13
CA THR A 160 -0.17 22.84 -7.15
C THR A 160 -0.13 22.15 -8.50
N ILE A 161 0.97 22.28 -9.24
CA ILE A 161 1.14 21.60 -10.54
C ILE A 161 1.48 20.12 -10.29
N LEU A 162 0.66 19.23 -10.84
CA LEU A 162 0.89 17.78 -10.81
C LEU A 162 1.49 17.29 -12.14
N ILE A 163 1.08 17.89 -13.26
CA ILE A 163 1.67 17.69 -14.58
C ILE A 163 1.83 19.08 -15.22
N ASN A 164 3.07 19.40 -15.63
CA ASN A 164 3.37 20.60 -16.40
C ASN A 164 2.72 20.56 -17.79
N ASP A 165 2.69 21.70 -18.48
CA ASP A 165 2.19 21.77 -19.85
C ASP A 165 2.88 20.73 -20.73
N THR A 166 2.07 19.76 -21.17
CA THR A 166 2.49 18.71 -22.09
C THR A 166 1.78 18.96 -23.40
N GLN A 167 2.53 19.29 -24.44
CA GLN A 167 1.97 19.50 -25.77
C GLN A 167 1.31 18.21 -26.27
N ILE A 168 0.09 18.33 -26.79
CA ILE A 168 -0.65 17.22 -27.40
C ILE A 168 -0.66 17.36 -28.92
N ALA A 169 -0.91 16.25 -29.62
CA ALA A 169 -0.86 16.24 -31.08
C ALA A 169 -1.94 17.13 -31.71
N GLY A 170 -1.58 17.78 -32.82
CA GLY A 170 -2.46 18.66 -33.59
C GLY A 170 -2.46 20.12 -33.15
N THR A 171 -3.18 20.94 -33.90
CA THR A 171 -3.37 22.37 -33.62
C THR A 171 -4.86 22.70 -33.68
N ALA A 172 -5.34 23.44 -32.69
CA ALA A 172 -6.71 23.93 -32.64
C ALA A 172 -6.99 24.96 -33.74
N ALA A 173 -8.14 24.83 -34.37
CA ALA A 173 -8.71 25.82 -35.28
C ALA A 173 -9.89 26.55 -34.64
N ALA A 174 -10.02 27.84 -34.94
CA ALA A 174 -11.16 28.64 -34.49
C ALA A 174 -12.49 28.02 -34.98
N GLY A 175 -13.51 28.03 -34.12
CA GLY A 175 -14.83 27.48 -34.44
C GLY A 175 -14.89 25.95 -34.51
N THR A 176 -13.79 25.23 -34.30
CA THR A 176 -13.78 23.76 -34.24
C THR A 176 -13.97 23.27 -32.81
N SER A 177 -14.83 22.28 -32.61
CA SER A 177 -15.08 21.66 -31.30
C SER A 177 -14.04 20.58 -30.98
N TYR A 178 -13.53 20.61 -29.75
CA TYR A 178 -12.61 19.63 -29.19
C TYR A 178 -13.22 19.05 -27.92
N THR A 179 -13.30 17.73 -27.84
CA THR A 179 -13.73 17.06 -26.61
C THR A 179 -12.55 17.02 -25.65
N ALA A 180 -12.74 17.54 -24.44
CA ALA A 180 -11.82 17.40 -23.31
C ALA A 180 -12.45 16.46 -22.28
N GLN A 181 -11.65 15.51 -21.79
CA GLN A 181 -12.09 14.53 -20.81
C GLN A 181 -11.10 14.41 -19.67
N VAL A 182 -11.63 14.32 -18.44
CA VAL A 182 -10.87 14.16 -17.21
C VAL A 182 -11.46 13.04 -16.38
N ASP A 183 -10.60 12.17 -15.88
CA ASP A 183 -10.91 11.21 -14.83
C ASP A 183 -10.20 11.58 -13.54
N VAL A 184 -10.93 11.53 -12.41
CA VAL A 184 -10.37 11.61 -11.05
C VAL A 184 -10.82 10.34 -10.32
N ILE A 185 -9.87 9.44 -10.05
CA ILE A 185 -10.14 8.07 -9.59
C ILE A 185 -9.34 7.75 -8.34
N GLY A 186 -9.96 7.06 -7.38
CA GLY A 186 -9.34 6.59 -6.16
C GLY A 186 -9.16 7.68 -5.11
N THR A 187 -8.76 7.25 -3.91
CA THR A 187 -8.50 8.12 -2.75
C THR A 187 -7.07 7.98 -2.22
N SER A 188 -6.33 6.95 -2.64
CA SER A 188 -4.93 6.71 -2.26
C SER A 188 -4.21 5.72 -3.19
N PRO A 189 -3.51 6.17 -4.25
CA PRO A 189 -3.47 7.55 -4.76
C PRO A 189 -4.83 8.06 -5.26
N VAL A 190 -4.92 9.39 -5.43
CA VAL A 190 -5.88 9.97 -6.38
C VAL A 190 -5.20 10.02 -7.75
N ILE A 191 -5.71 9.27 -8.71
CA ILE A 191 -5.26 9.27 -10.10
C ILE A 191 -6.06 10.30 -10.87
N VAL A 192 -5.38 11.24 -11.52
CA VAL A 192 -6.01 12.23 -12.42
C VAL A 192 -5.50 11.99 -13.83
N ARG A 193 -6.39 11.78 -14.80
CA ARG A 193 -6.01 11.55 -16.21
C ARG A 193 -6.75 12.53 -17.09
N ALA A 194 -6.10 13.00 -18.15
CA ALA A 194 -6.73 13.89 -19.12
C ALA A 194 -6.35 13.56 -20.55
N ARG A 195 -7.29 13.81 -21.46
CA ARG A 195 -7.11 13.74 -22.90
C ARG A 195 -8.01 14.77 -23.59
N ALA A 196 -7.58 15.24 -24.76
CA ALA A 196 -8.37 16.09 -25.61
C ALA A 196 -8.18 15.73 -27.10
N TRP A 197 -9.24 15.83 -27.88
CA TRP A 197 -9.25 15.48 -29.31
C TRP A 197 -10.33 16.25 -30.07
N PRO A 198 -10.24 16.39 -31.41
CA PRO A 198 -11.33 16.96 -32.21
C PRO A 198 -12.63 16.18 -31.99
N SER A 199 -13.75 16.85 -31.73
CA SER A 199 -15.02 16.18 -31.39
C SER A 199 -15.60 15.33 -32.53
N SER A 200 -15.15 15.53 -33.77
CA SER A 200 -15.48 14.69 -34.92
C SER A 200 -14.64 13.39 -35.01
N GLY A 201 -13.61 13.27 -34.18
CA GLY A 201 -12.70 12.14 -34.15
C GLY A 201 -12.95 11.17 -32.99
N THR A 202 -12.20 10.07 -32.98
CA THR A 202 -12.23 9.09 -31.89
C THR A 202 -11.34 9.50 -30.73
N ALA A 203 -11.77 9.20 -29.51
CA ALA A 203 -10.97 9.49 -28.32
C ALA A 203 -9.60 8.78 -28.37
N PRO A 204 -8.48 9.50 -28.18
CA PRO A 204 -7.16 8.90 -28.09
C PRO A 204 -7.01 8.18 -26.73
N GLY A 205 -5.90 7.48 -26.55
CA GLY A 205 -5.47 7.08 -25.20
C GLY A 205 -5.31 8.28 -24.27
N TRP A 206 -5.21 8.04 -22.96
CA TRP A 206 -4.92 9.10 -21.99
C TRP A 206 -3.58 9.77 -22.33
N GLN A 207 -3.61 11.09 -22.53
CA GLN A 207 -2.45 11.85 -23.02
C GLN A 207 -1.59 12.38 -21.87
N VAL A 208 -2.20 12.65 -20.70
CA VAL A 208 -1.50 12.96 -19.46
C VAL A 208 -2.14 12.23 -18.29
N SER A 209 -1.33 11.83 -17.31
CA SER A 209 -1.78 11.17 -16.08
C SER A 209 -0.90 11.58 -14.89
N ALA A 210 -1.55 11.90 -13.77
CA ALA A 210 -0.93 12.24 -12.51
C ALA A 210 -1.41 11.29 -11.41
N SER A 211 -0.56 11.06 -10.41
CA SER A 211 -0.90 10.33 -9.19
C SER A 211 -0.63 11.23 -7.99
N ASP A 212 -1.67 11.81 -7.38
CA ASP A 212 -1.56 12.59 -6.15
C ASP A 212 -1.60 11.65 -4.94
N ASN A 213 -0.41 11.39 -4.40
CA ASN A 213 -0.21 10.64 -3.16
C ASN A 213 0.01 11.54 -1.93
N SER A 214 -0.02 12.86 -2.11
CA SER A 214 0.31 13.77 -1.02
C SER A 214 -0.76 13.78 0.07
N GLU A 215 -0.40 14.18 1.28
CA GLU A 215 -1.37 14.39 2.37
C GLU A 215 -2.39 15.48 2.04
N SER A 216 -2.09 16.31 1.05
CA SER A 216 -2.93 17.40 0.60
C SER A 216 -3.93 17.04 -0.50
N ARG A 217 -3.93 15.77 -0.93
CA ARG A 217 -4.82 15.24 -1.97
C ARG A 217 -6.29 15.39 -1.55
N ILE A 218 -7.16 15.71 -2.51
CA ILE A 218 -8.61 15.83 -2.28
C ILE A 218 -9.24 14.44 -2.34
N THR A 219 -9.73 13.92 -1.22
CA THR A 219 -10.29 12.56 -1.10
C THR A 219 -11.81 12.52 -1.02
N SER A 220 -12.44 13.58 -0.52
CA SER A 220 -13.89 13.68 -0.40
C SER A 220 -14.58 13.77 -1.76
N ALA A 221 -15.80 13.26 -1.87
CA ALA A 221 -16.64 13.51 -3.05
C ALA A 221 -16.81 15.02 -3.27
N GLY A 222 -16.82 15.45 -4.53
CA GLY A 222 -17.00 16.84 -4.90
C GLY A 222 -17.61 16.99 -6.29
N GLY A 223 -18.15 18.16 -6.58
CA GLY A 223 -18.78 18.50 -7.86
C GLY A 223 -17.78 18.59 -9.00
N SER A 224 -18.23 19.08 -10.15
CA SER A 224 -17.36 19.41 -11.28
C SER A 224 -17.42 20.88 -11.61
N ALA A 225 -16.38 21.39 -12.26
CA ALA A 225 -16.36 22.78 -12.72
C ALA A 225 -15.65 22.92 -14.06
N LEU A 226 -15.99 23.99 -14.78
CA LEU A 226 -15.31 24.42 -15.99
C LEU A 226 -14.67 25.79 -15.70
N ARG A 227 -13.34 25.88 -15.80
CA ARG A 227 -12.57 27.10 -15.55
C ARG A 227 -12.02 27.64 -16.86
N SER A 228 -12.53 28.78 -17.28
CA SER A 228 -12.07 29.49 -18.45
C SER A 228 -11.09 30.59 -18.04
N TYR A 229 -9.94 30.68 -18.70
CA TYR A 229 -8.98 31.77 -18.47
C TYR A 229 -8.38 32.24 -19.79
N LEU A 230 -8.25 33.57 -19.96
CA LEU A 230 -7.52 34.17 -21.07
C LEU A 230 -6.28 34.89 -20.55
N SER A 231 -5.12 34.60 -21.15
CA SER A 231 -3.87 35.27 -20.81
C SER A 231 -3.95 36.79 -21.06
N ALA A 232 -3.40 37.60 -20.16
CA ALA A 232 -3.47 39.07 -20.19
C ALA A 232 -2.89 39.72 -21.45
N SER A 233 -2.02 39.02 -22.18
CA SER A 233 -1.41 39.50 -23.44
C SER A 233 -2.07 38.91 -24.70
N SER A 234 -3.23 38.25 -24.55
CA SER A 234 -3.99 37.67 -25.66
C SER A 234 -5.21 38.54 -25.98
N SER A 235 -5.60 38.64 -27.24
CA SER A 235 -6.82 39.36 -27.65
C SER A 235 -8.08 38.69 -27.10
N ALA A 236 -9.09 39.50 -26.74
CA ALA A 236 -10.38 39.01 -26.24
C ALA A 236 -10.96 37.88 -27.12
N THR A 237 -11.55 36.88 -26.51
CA THR A 237 -12.12 35.71 -27.20
C THR A 237 -13.26 35.12 -26.39
N ALA A 238 -13.92 34.09 -26.91
CA ALA A 238 -14.90 33.32 -26.17
C ALA A 238 -14.57 31.83 -26.23
N LEU A 239 -14.99 31.12 -25.17
CA LEU A 239 -15.07 29.67 -25.15
C LEU A 239 -16.54 29.27 -25.14
N ASP A 240 -16.89 28.37 -26.04
CA ASP A 240 -18.17 27.69 -26.04
C ASP A 240 -17.99 26.27 -25.50
N TYR A 241 -18.89 25.89 -24.61
CA TYR A 241 -18.97 24.57 -24.02
C TYR A 241 -20.27 23.89 -24.45
N ASP A 242 -20.20 22.61 -24.75
CA ASP A 242 -21.33 21.80 -25.15
C ASP A 242 -21.15 20.35 -24.69
N ASN A 243 -22.23 19.57 -24.62
CA ASN A 243 -22.26 18.14 -24.29
C ASN A 243 -21.49 17.82 -23.00
N VAL A 244 -21.79 18.57 -21.93
CA VAL A 244 -21.22 18.29 -20.61
C VAL A 244 -21.82 16.99 -20.10
N ALA A 245 -20.96 16.04 -19.73
CA ALA A 245 -21.34 14.82 -19.06
C ALA A 245 -20.41 14.59 -17.86
N ILE A 246 -21.01 14.50 -16.68
CA ILE A 246 -20.35 14.16 -15.41
C ILE A 246 -20.89 12.80 -15.01
N GLN A 247 -20.00 11.83 -14.97
CA GLN A 247 -20.35 10.43 -14.75
C GLN A 247 -19.62 9.90 -13.53
N ARG A 248 -20.32 9.15 -12.69
CA ARG A 248 -19.65 8.36 -11.67
C ARG A 248 -18.98 7.18 -12.37
N LEU A 249 -17.74 6.91 -11.98
CA LEU A 249 -17.01 5.76 -12.48
C LEU A 249 -17.23 4.58 -11.55
N ALA A 250 -17.37 3.39 -12.11
CA ALA A 250 -17.36 2.16 -11.33
C ALA A 250 -16.03 2.09 -10.59
N GLU A 251 -16.09 1.73 -9.30
CA GLU A 251 -14.90 1.24 -8.61
C GLU A 251 -14.29 0.15 -9.51
N PRO A 252 -12.99 0.24 -9.88
CA PRO A 252 -12.41 -0.65 -10.87
C PRO A 252 -12.69 -2.11 -10.48
N ALA A 253 -13.51 -2.79 -11.28
CA ALA A 253 -13.68 -4.22 -11.14
C ALA A 253 -12.29 -4.84 -11.30
N THR A 254 -11.84 -5.58 -10.29
CA THR A 254 -10.64 -6.42 -10.33
C THR A 254 -10.88 -7.56 -11.33
N THR A 255 -10.86 -7.23 -12.62
CA THR A 255 -10.87 -8.21 -13.71
C THR A 255 -9.52 -8.90 -13.68
N THR A 256 -9.51 -10.06 -13.03
CA THR A 256 -8.39 -10.98 -13.06
C THR A 256 -8.32 -11.55 -14.48
N PRO A 257 -7.32 -11.21 -15.31
CA PRO A 257 -7.11 -11.94 -16.55
C PRO A 257 -6.87 -13.40 -16.16
N THR A 258 -7.56 -14.35 -16.79
CA THR A 258 -7.24 -15.76 -16.63
C THR A 258 -5.86 -16.01 -17.23
N PRO A 259 -4.81 -16.29 -16.44
CA PRO A 259 -3.47 -16.49 -16.95
C PRO A 259 -3.26 -17.97 -17.25
N THR A 260 -2.61 -18.26 -18.38
CA THR A 260 -1.86 -19.51 -18.54
C THR A 260 -0.77 -19.55 -17.45
N PRO A 261 -0.66 -20.66 -16.69
CA PRO A 261 -0.08 -20.65 -15.35
C PRO A 261 1.45 -20.56 -15.35
N VAL A 262 1.97 -19.57 -14.62
CA VAL A 262 3.25 -19.64 -13.91
C VAL A 262 2.92 -19.36 -12.44
N PRO A 263 3.31 -20.20 -11.45
CA PRO A 263 2.86 -20.01 -10.08
C PRO A 263 3.54 -18.80 -9.43
N ALA A 264 2.85 -17.67 -9.37
CA ALA A 264 3.02 -16.68 -8.31
C ALA A 264 2.00 -17.04 -7.21
N THR A 265 2.48 -17.55 -6.08
CA THR A 265 1.60 -17.75 -4.92
C THR A 265 1.15 -16.39 -4.42
N ALA A 266 -0.13 -16.05 -4.58
CA ALA A 266 -0.75 -14.90 -3.93
C ALA A 266 -0.37 -14.92 -2.44
N ALA A 267 0.32 -13.88 -1.97
CA ALA A 267 0.64 -13.75 -0.55
C ALA A 267 -0.64 -13.45 0.25
N GLY A 268 -0.70 -13.94 1.47
CA GLY A 268 -1.87 -13.87 2.32
C GLY A 268 -2.58 -15.20 2.49
N SER A 269 -3.48 -15.24 3.46
CA SER A 269 -4.40 -16.35 3.66
C SER A 269 -5.40 -16.46 2.52
N ALA A 270 -5.87 -17.68 2.25
CA ALA A 270 -7.19 -17.82 1.66
C ALA A 270 -8.23 -17.06 2.50
N VAL A 271 -9.24 -16.49 1.86
CA VAL A 271 -10.42 -15.96 2.57
C VAL A 271 -11.04 -17.13 3.35
N PRO A 272 -11.50 -16.96 4.61
CA PRO A 272 -12.15 -18.02 5.36
C PRO A 272 -13.27 -18.70 4.54
N GLY A 273 -13.21 -20.04 4.45
CA GLY A 273 -14.04 -20.85 3.55
C GLY A 273 -13.36 -21.23 2.23
N GLY A 274 -12.24 -20.61 1.86
CA GLY A 274 -11.48 -20.89 0.63
C GLY A 274 -10.48 -22.05 0.75
N THR A 275 -10.46 -22.78 1.87
CA THR A 275 -9.52 -23.89 2.13
C THR A 275 -10.24 -25.24 2.14
N ALA A 276 -9.55 -26.30 1.70
CA ALA A 276 -10.08 -27.66 1.68
C ALA A 276 -9.12 -28.66 2.35
N TYR A 277 -8.98 -28.58 3.68
CA TYR A 277 -8.11 -29.50 4.43
C TYR A 277 -8.76 -30.86 4.65
N THR A 278 -8.02 -31.94 4.43
CA THR A 278 -8.50 -33.30 4.74
C THR A 278 -8.97 -33.41 6.19
N VAL A 279 -10.11 -34.06 6.38
CA VAL A 279 -10.65 -34.44 7.70
C VAL A 279 -10.12 -35.82 8.06
N PRO A 280 -9.22 -35.96 9.05
CA PRO A 280 -8.67 -37.26 9.42
C PRO A 280 -9.72 -38.12 10.15
N SER A 281 -9.53 -39.43 10.12
CA SER A 281 -10.32 -40.37 10.95
C SER A 281 -10.12 -40.06 12.43
N GLY A 282 -11.20 -40.07 13.21
CA GLY A 282 -11.16 -39.76 14.65
C GLY A 282 -11.08 -38.27 14.97
N ALA A 283 -11.29 -37.39 13.99
CA ALA A 283 -11.35 -35.95 14.24
C ALA A 283 -12.53 -35.57 15.14
N ILE A 284 -12.32 -34.52 15.94
CA ILE A 284 -13.32 -33.94 16.83
C ILE A 284 -13.99 -32.77 16.12
N PHE A 285 -15.31 -32.79 16.00
CA PHE A 285 -16.08 -31.76 15.33
C PHE A 285 -16.65 -30.75 16.31
N VAL A 286 -16.70 -29.48 15.87
CA VAL A 286 -17.18 -28.35 16.66
C VAL A 286 -18.12 -27.50 15.82
N SER A 287 -19.24 -27.06 16.37
CA SER A 287 -20.14 -26.06 15.78
C SER A 287 -20.12 -24.75 16.58
N ALA A 288 -20.53 -23.66 15.96
CA ALA A 288 -20.61 -22.33 16.59
C ALA A 288 -21.90 -22.16 17.44
N ALA A 289 -22.23 -23.14 18.29
CA ALA A 289 -23.47 -23.12 19.08
C ALA A 289 -23.36 -22.30 20.38
N GLY A 290 -22.14 -22.03 20.86
CA GLY A 290 -21.89 -21.35 22.13
C GLY A 290 -22.25 -22.18 23.36
N SER A 291 -22.36 -23.51 23.23
CA SER A 291 -22.74 -24.42 24.30
C SER A 291 -21.64 -25.40 24.68
N ARG A 292 -21.70 -25.94 25.90
CA ARG A 292 -20.84 -27.03 26.38
C ARG A 292 -21.52 -28.39 26.26
N SER A 293 -22.14 -28.64 25.11
CA SER A 293 -22.87 -29.87 24.80
C SER A 293 -22.29 -30.58 23.57
N GLY A 294 -22.82 -31.76 23.22
CA GLY A 294 -22.36 -32.59 22.11
C GLY A 294 -21.35 -33.66 22.52
N SER A 295 -21.10 -34.61 21.60
CA SER A 295 -20.15 -35.72 21.80
C SER A 295 -18.82 -35.54 21.05
N GLY A 296 -18.71 -34.52 20.19
CA GLY A 296 -17.53 -34.27 19.35
C GLY A 296 -17.51 -35.07 18.06
N THR A 297 -18.56 -35.84 17.77
CA THR A 297 -18.73 -36.55 16.48
C THR A 297 -19.29 -35.61 15.40
N SER A 298 -19.19 -35.95 14.13
CA SER A 298 -19.74 -35.13 13.04
C SER A 298 -21.26 -34.92 13.14
N GLY A 299 -21.99 -35.95 13.62
CA GLY A 299 -23.44 -35.90 13.85
C GLY A 299 -23.86 -35.23 15.16
N SER A 300 -22.92 -35.04 16.11
CA SER A 300 -23.16 -34.37 17.38
C SER A 300 -21.89 -33.60 17.80
N PRO A 301 -21.55 -32.53 17.06
CA PRO A 301 -20.34 -31.75 17.29
C PRO A 301 -20.38 -31.08 18.67
N TYR A 302 -19.22 -30.79 19.25
CA TYR A 302 -19.14 -29.94 20.43
C TYR A 302 -19.63 -28.53 20.11
N GLY A 303 -20.35 -27.90 21.05
CA GLY A 303 -20.98 -26.60 20.82
C GLY A 303 -20.04 -25.39 20.86
N SER A 304 -18.76 -25.55 21.24
CA SER A 304 -17.77 -24.47 21.26
C SER A 304 -16.35 -25.00 21.11
N LEU A 305 -15.44 -24.18 20.60
CA LEU A 305 -14.03 -24.53 20.45
C LEU A 305 -13.36 -24.76 21.80
N SER A 306 -13.68 -23.92 22.79
CA SER A 306 -13.11 -24.06 24.14
C SER A 306 -13.51 -25.38 24.79
N TYR A 307 -14.76 -25.82 24.62
CA TYR A 307 -15.19 -27.13 25.11
C TYR A 307 -14.50 -28.28 24.37
N ALA A 308 -14.31 -28.15 23.06
CA ALA A 308 -13.57 -29.13 22.27
C ALA A 308 -12.10 -29.23 22.70
N ILE A 309 -11.42 -28.10 22.94
CA ILE A 309 -10.03 -28.07 23.43
C ILE A 309 -9.92 -28.73 24.80
N GLU A 310 -10.87 -28.49 25.70
CA GLU A 310 -10.90 -29.11 27.02
C GLU A 310 -10.98 -30.64 26.92
N ARG A 311 -11.89 -31.15 26.09
CA ARG A 311 -12.16 -32.59 25.93
C ARG A 311 -11.17 -33.33 25.04
N ALA A 312 -10.53 -32.63 24.09
CA ALA A 312 -9.58 -33.23 23.17
C ALA A 312 -8.32 -33.74 23.91
N PRO A 313 -7.91 -35.00 23.69
CA PRO A 313 -6.56 -35.46 24.03
C PRO A 313 -5.49 -34.69 23.26
N SER A 314 -4.28 -34.60 23.81
CA SER A 314 -3.12 -34.08 23.09
C SER A 314 -2.85 -34.92 21.83
N GLY A 315 -2.54 -34.28 20.71
CA GLY A 315 -2.41 -34.88 19.38
C GLY A 315 -3.68 -34.88 18.54
N SER A 316 -4.83 -34.47 19.08
CA SER A 316 -6.10 -34.49 18.35
C SER A 316 -6.18 -33.45 17.23
N THR A 317 -7.02 -33.76 16.22
CA THR A 317 -7.47 -32.78 15.22
C THR A 317 -8.89 -32.33 15.52
N ILE A 318 -9.08 -31.02 15.66
CA ILE A 318 -10.35 -30.36 15.86
C ILE A 318 -10.78 -29.72 14.54
N ILE A 319 -11.97 -30.08 14.07
CA ILE A 319 -12.61 -29.60 12.84
C ILE A 319 -13.73 -28.64 13.21
N MET A 320 -13.54 -27.37 12.86
CA MET A 320 -14.52 -26.31 13.08
C MET A 320 -15.47 -26.24 11.89
N ARG A 321 -16.77 -26.38 12.16
CA ARG A 321 -17.84 -26.14 11.18
C ARG A 321 -18.02 -24.64 10.95
N GLY A 322 -18.58 -24.27 9.80
CA GLY A 322 -18.79 -22.88 9.42
C GLY A 322 -19.67 -22.12 10.41
N GLY A 323 -19.28 -20.88 10.69
CA GLY A 323 -20.01 -20.01 11.63
C GLY A 323 -19.13 -18.99 12.36
N SER A 324 -19.80 -18.16 13.15
CA SER A 324 -19.18 -17.14 14.02
C SER A 324 -19.10 -17.65 15.46
N TYR A 325 -17.90 -18.04 15.89
CA TYR A 325 -17.56 -18.48 17.23
C TYR A 325 -17.31 -17.25 18.11
N ARG A 326 -18.32 -16.86 18.89
CA ARG A 326 -18.29 -15.71 19.78
C ARG A 326 -17.74 -16.10 21.16
N GLU A 327 -16.47 -16.48 21.20
CA GLU A 327 -15.79 -16.96 22.41
C GLU A 327 -14.32 -16.52 22.48
N SER A 328 -13.68 -16.80 23.62
CA SER A 328 -12.24 -16.67 23.86
C SER A 328 -11.71 -18.04 24.25
N THR A 329 -10.56 -18.44 23.70
CA THR A 329 -10.04 -19.79 23.90
C THR A 329 -8.57 -19.84 24.23
N THR A 330 -8.17 -20.88 24.96
CA THR A 330 -6.77 -21.16 25.28
C THR A 330 -6.47 -22.61 24.97
N VAL A 331 -5.46 -22.86 24.12
CA VAL A 331 -4.82 -24.17 24.01
C VAL A 331 -3.78 -24.27 25.12
N PRO A 332 -4.01 -25.04 26.19
CA PRO A 332 -3.15 -25.01 27.37
C PRO A 332 -1.80 -25.67 27.13
N PHE A 333 -0.83 -25.36 28.01
CA PHE A 333 0.45 -26.05 28.06
C PHE A 333 0.29 -27.58 28.08
N GLY A 334 1.20 -28.29 27.41
CA GLY A 334 1.19 -29.76 27.31
C GLY A 334 0.16 -30.35 26.34
N LYS A 335 -0.73 -29.53 25.75
CA LYS A 335 -1.76 -29.99 24.81
C LYS A 335 -1.44 -29.55 23.37
N ARG A 336 -0.84 -30.44 22.58
CA ARG A 336 -0.61 -30.23 21.14
C ARG A 336 -1.91 -30.49 20.38
N LEU A 337 -2.36 -29.56 19.54
CA LEU A 337 -3.58 -29.75 18.73
C LEU A 337 -3.35 -29.39 17.26
N THR A 338 -4.18 -29.94 16.37
CA THR A 338 -4.44 -29.35 15.06
C THR A 338 -5.85 -28.79 15.07
N ILE A 339 -6.01 -27.48 14.84
CA ILE A 339 -7.31 -26.81 14.77
C ILE A 339 -7.48 -26.29 13.35
N GLN A 340 -8.53 -26.72 12.66
CA GLN A 340 -8.76 -26.34 11.26
C GLN A 340 -10.24 -26.16 10.95
N SER A 341 -10.54 -25.39 9.89
CA SER A 341 -11.87 -25.36 9.29
C SER A 341 -12.22 -26.70 8.60
N TYR A 342 -13.51 -27.01 8.59
CA TYR A 342 -14.07 -28.03 7.71
C TYR A 342 -13.89 -27.60 6.24
N PRO A 343 -13.62 -28.52 5.30
CA PRO A 343 -13.46 -28.19 3.88
C PRO A 343 -14.55 -27.26 3.33
N GLY A 344 -14.16 -26.10 2.80
CA GLY A 344 -15.07 -25.15 2.16
C GLY A 344 -15.93 -24.32 3.12
N GLU A 345 -15.83 -24.51 4.43
CA GLU A 345 -16.68 -23.81 5.40
C GLU A 345 -15.95 -22.60 6.01
N ALA A 346 -16.64 -21.46 6.05
CA ALA A 346 -16.09 -20.21 6.61
C ALA A 346 -16.20 -20.19 8.13
N VAL A 347 -15.05 -20.16 8.80
CA VAL A 347 -14.94 -20.13 10.27
C VAL A 347 -14.40 -18.78 10.72
N TRP A 348 -15.13 -18.11 11.62
CA TRP A 348 -14.71 -16.86 12.23
C TRP A 348 -14.75 -16.96 13.76
N MET A 349 -13.63 -16.71 14.43
CA MET A 349 -13.64 -16.26 15.82
C MET A 349 -14.07 -14.79 15.82
N GLU A 350 -15.15 -14.47 16.52
CA GLU A 350 -15.85 -13.20 16.44
C GLU A 350 -15.88 -12.50 17.81
N GLY A 351 -15.14 -11.39 17.93
CA GLY A 351 -15.06 -10.61 19.16
C GLY A 351 -16.26 -9.69 19.40
N SER A 352 -17.03 -9.38 18.36
CA SER A 352 -18.22 -8.54 18.47
C SER A 352 -19.47 -9.32 18.91
N SER A 353 -20.53 -8.59 19.27
CA SER A 353 -21.88 -9.12 19.44
C SER A 353 -22.90 -8.18 18.76
N PRO A 354 -24.04 -8.69 18.25
CA PRO A 354 -25.09 -7.86 17.72
C PRO A 354 -25.64 -6.93 18.82
N VAL A 355 -25.88 -5.67 18.47
CA VAL A 355 -26.48 -4.67 19.37
C VAL A 355 -27.83 -4.26 18.83
N SER A 356 -28.87 -4.46 19.64
CA SER A 356 -30.26 -4.13 19.35
C SER A 356 -30.85 -3.20 20.41
N GLY A 357 -32.09 -2.73 20.22
CA GLY A 357 -32.78 -1.88 21.19
C GLY A 357 -32.41 -0.39 21.12
N TRP A 358 -31.91 0.06 19.96
CA TRP A 358 -31.54 1.45 19.71
C TRP A 358 -32.73 2.39 19.88
N GLN A 359 -32.54 3.45 20.67
CA GLN A 359 -33.50 4.53 20.85
C GLN A 359 -32.93 5.82 20.27
N ARG A 360 -33.78 6.61 19.63
CA ARG A 360 -33.36 7.90 19.10
C ARG A 360 -33.10 8.87 20.25
N SER A 361 -31.93 9.52 20.23
CA SER A 361 -31.49 10.52 21.20
C SER A 361 -30.95 11.74 20.47
N GLY A 362 -31.83 12.72 20.20
CA GLY A 362 -31.50 13.88 19.36
C GLY A 362 -31.16 13.46 17.92
N SER A 363 -29.96 13.81 17.47
CA SER A 363 -29.39 13.40 16.17
C SER A 363 -28.67 12.04 16.20
N SER A 364 -28.54 11.42 17.38
CA SER A 364 -27.86 10.15 17.58
C SER A 364 -28.84 9.03 17.96
N TRP A 365 -28.33 7.81 18.07
CA TRP A 365 -29.03 6.64 18.57
C TRP A 365 -28.27 6.06 19.75
N VAL A 366 -28.99 5.62 20.78
CA VAL A 366 -28.41 5.14 22.04
C VAL A 366 -28.99 3.78 22.45
N VAL A 367 -28.13 2.95 23.02
CA VAL A 367 -28.53 1.79 23.83
C VAL A 367 -28.04 2.02 25.26
N SER A 368 -28.95 1.80 26.22
CA SER A 368 -28.65 1.84 27.66
C SER A 368 -28.28 0.45 28.18
N GLY A 369 -27.59 0.39 29.32
CA GLY A 369 -27.15 -0.87 29.92
C GLY A 369 -25.92 -1.47 29.21
N TRP A 370 -25.15 -0.66 28.49
CA TRP A 370 -23.91 -1.08 27.86
C TRP A 370 -22.84 -1.38 28.90
N ASN A 371 -22.43 -2.66 28.98
CA ASN A 371 -21.52 -3.16 30.02
C ASN A 371 -20.15 -3.61 29.50
N SER A 372 -19.93 -3.59 28.18
CA SER A 372 -18.62 -3.88 27.59
C SER A 372 -17.73 -2.65 27.78
N ILE A 373 -17.03 -2.62 28.91
CA ILE A 373 -16.06 -1.59 29.27
C ILE A 373 -14.69 -2.25 29.32
N PHE A 374 -13.70 -1.65 28.66
CA PHE A 374 -12.38 -2.24 28.48
C PHE A 374 -11.30 -1.33 29.06
N ASP A 375 -10.22 -1.94 29.52
CA ASP A 375 -9.01 -1.21 29.87
C ASP A 375 -8.45 -0.53 28.60
N HIS A 376 -8.25 0.79 28.65
CA HIS A 376 -7.68 1.57 27.55
C HIS A 376 -6.26 2.06 27.88
N ARG A 377 -5.65 1.58 28.97
CA ARG A 377 -4.23 1.85 29.27
C ARG A 377 -3.36 1.09 28.29
N VAL A 378 -2.38 1.80 27.72
CA VAL A 378 -1.46 1.22 26.75
C VAL A 378 -0.14 0.88 27.45
N SER A 379 0.10 -0.41 27.65
CA SER A 379 1.41 -0.97 28.04
C SER A 379 1.48 -2.44 27.65
N HIS A 380 2.71 -2.96 27.52
CA HIS A 380 2.96 -4.40 27.44
C HIS A 380 2.80 -5.11 28.80
N SER A 381 2.68 -4.36 29.89
CA SER A 381 2.47 -4.90 31.24
C SER A 381 1.05 -4.63 31.72
N GLN A 382 0.39 -5.66 32.26
CA GLN A 382 -0.97 -5.53 32.77
C GLN A 382 -1.02 -4.52 33.92
N GLY A 383 -1.98 -3.59 33.86
CA GLY A 383 -2.21 -2.59 34.91
C GLY A 383 -1.26 -1.38 34.88
N VAL A 384 -0.27 -1.36 34.00
CA VAL A 384 0.64 -0.23 33.80
C VAL A 384 0.09 0.69 32.71
N ASP A 385 0.19 2.00 32.90
CA ASP A 385 -0.18 2.99 31.89
C ASP A 385 1.05 3.71 31.34
N GLU A 386 1.40 3.40 30.10
CA GLU A 386 2.44 4.09 29.33
C GLU A 386 1.83 4.86 28.16
N SER A 387 0.54 5.21 28.18
CA SER A 387 -0.18 5.78 27.03
C SER A 387 0.52 7.00 26.40
N ASN A 388 1.12 7.88 27.21
CA ASN A 388 1.89 9.02 26.71
C ASN A 388 3.07 8.64 25.78
N ARG A 389 3.61 7.44 25.95
CA ARG A 389 4.70 6.90 25.13
C ARG A 389 4.20 6.39 23.77
N PHE A 390 2.98 5.86 23.70
CA PHE A 390 2.46 5.16 22.50
C PHE A 390 1.42 5.98 21.71
N ILE A 391 0.61 6.78 22.40
CA ILE A 391 -0.49 7.54 21.80
C ILE A 391 0.03 8.86 21.24
N ASP A 392 -0.32 9.13 19.99
CA ASP A 392 -0.16 10.45 19.38
C ASP A 392 -1.24 11.40 19.94
N PRO A 393 -0.87 12.56 20.51
CA PRO A 393 -1.84 13.53 21.01
C PRO A 393 -2.92 13.97 20.00
N ALA A 394 -2.65 13.86 18.69
CA ALA A 394 -3.65 14.12 17.65
C ALA A 394 -4.74 13.04 17.54
N TYR A 395 -4.49 11.86 18.11
CA TYR A 395 -5.39 10.70 18.12
C TYR A 395 -5.55 10.15 19.54
N PRO A 396 -6.11 10.94 20.47
CA PRO A 396 -6.12 10.61 21.91
C PRO A 396 -6.93 9.35 22.25
N LEU A 397 -7.83 8.93 21.35
CA LEU A 397 -8.65 7.73 21.53
C LEU A 397 -8.01 6.46 20.98
N ALA A 398 -6.79 6.52 20.42
CA ALA A 398 -6.15 5.35 19.82
C ALA A 398 -6.02 4.16 20.77
N GLY A 399 -5.84 4.42 22.08
CA GLY A 399 -5.76 3.39 23.12
C GLY A 399 -7.08 2.75 23.51
N TYR A 400 -8.23 3.30 23.08
CA TYR A 400 -9.54 2.76 23.41
C TYR A 400 -9.86 1.59 22.49
N PRO A 401 -10.10 0.39 23.03
CA PRO A 401 -10.23 -0.80 22.20
C PRO A 401 -11.68 -1.05 21.75
N ASP A 402 -12.62 -0.16 22.09
CA ASP A 402 -14.01 -0.24 21.66
C ASP A 402 -14.11 -0.11 20.14
N GLN A 403 -14.98 -0.91 19.54
CA GLN A 403 -15.22 -0.89 18.10
C GLN A 403 -16.69 -1.13 17.81
N VAL A 404 -17.24 -0.43 16.82
CA VAL A 404 -18.63 -0.57 16.37
C VAL A 404 -18.69 -0.63 14.85
N TRP A 405 -19.57 -1.47 14.32
CA TRP A 405 -19.82 -1.60 12.89
C TRP A 405 -21.31 -1.50 12.57
N VAL A 406 -21.66 -0.81 11.49
CA VAL A 406 -23.01 -0.81 10.92
C VAL A 406 -22.94 -1.44 9.52
N ASN A 407 -23.66 -2.53 9.29
CA ASN A 407 -23.57 -3.36 8.07
C ASN A 407 -22.11 -3.76 7.72
N GLY A 408 -21.31 -4.00 8.74
CA GLY A 408 -19.89 -4.36 8.59
C GLY A 408 -18.94 -3.19 8.35
N SER A 409 -19.43 -1.97 8.15
CA SER A 409 -18.59 -0.77 8.06
C SER A 409 -18.24 -0.25 9.46
N ALA A 410 -16.94 -0.12 9.74
CA ALA A 410 -16.46 0.38 11.03
C ALA A 410 -16.85 1.86 11.23
N LEU A 411 -17.27 2.19 12.45
CA LEU A 411 -17.49 3.56 12.90
C LEU A 411 -16.24 4.06 13.63
N ARG A 412 -15.98 5.37 13.58
CA ARG A 412 -14.88 6.01 14.30
C ARG A 412 -15.31 6.41 15.72
N GLN A 413 -14.51 6.08 16.73
CA GLN A 413 -14.80 6.52 18.10
C GLN A 413 -14.60 8.04 18.24
N VAL A 414 -15.46 8.68 19.03
CA VAL A 414 -15.34 10.10 19.42
C VAL A 414 -15.44 10.22 20.93
N GLY A 415 -14.95 11.34 21.49
CA GLY A 415 -14.78 11.49 22.95
C GLY A 415 -16.00 12.00 23.71
N SER A 416 -17.11 12.31 23.03
CA SER A 416 -18.31 12.84 23.66
C SER A 416 -19.57 12.54 22.83
N VAL A 417 -20.74 12.55 23.49
CA VAL A 417 -22.05 12.45 22.83
C VAL A 417 -22.24 13.56 21.79
N SER A 418 -21.78 14.78 22.07
CA SER A 418 -21.93 15.93 21.16
C SER A 418 -21.14 15.79 19.86
N ALA A 419 -20.09 14.96 19.84
CA ALA A 419 -19.31 14.66 18.65
C ALA A 419 -19.87 13.48 17.83
N VAL A 420 -20.98 12.87 18.29
CA VAL A 420 -21.61 11.74 17.61
C VAL A 420 -22.38 12.24 16.38
N VAL A 421 -21.90 11.84 15.21
CA VAL A 421 -22.44 12.14 13.88
C VAL A 421 -22.42 10.86 13.03
N ALA A 422 -23.05 10.86 11.86
CA ALA A 422 -23.01 9.71 10.97
C ALA A 422 -21.56 9.25 10.73
N GLY A 423 -21.30 7.94 10.87
CA GLY A 423 -19.96 7.36 10.80
C GLY A 423 -19.18 7.32 12.12
N THR A 424 -19.73 7.82 13.24
CA THR A 424 -19.06 7.80 14.55
C THR A 424 -19.87 7.14 15.66
N PHE A 425 -19.19 6.76 16.73
CA PHE A 425 -19.79 6.21 17.95
C PHE A 425 -19.09 6.75 19.21
N TYR A 426 -19.76 6.65 20.35
CA TYR A 426 -19.22 7.03 21.67
C TYR A 426 -19.67 6.02 22.73
N VAL A 427 -18.76 5.65 23.63
CA VAL A 427 -19.04 4.83 24.81
C VAL A 427 -19.07 5.73 26.03
N ASP A 428 -20.25 5.88 26.63
CA ASP A 428 -20.45 6.54 27.92
C ASP A 428 -20.29 5.49 29.01
N GLU A 429 -19.06 5.31 29.48
CA GLU A 429 -18.73 4.29 30.50
C GLU A 429 -19.45 4.55 31.82
N ALA A 430 -19.54 5.82 32.23
CA ALA A 430 -20.17 6.24 33.48
C ALA A 430 -21.69 6.01 33.45
N GLY A 431 -22.35 6.42 32.36
CA GLY A 431 -23.78 6.25 32.17
C GLY A 431 -24.20 4.87 31.66
N ARG A 432 -23.24 3.99 31.34
CA ARG A 432 -23.46 2.65 30.74
C ARG A 432 -24.27 2.74 29.46
N ARG A 433 -23.83 3.56 28.51
CA ARG A 433 -24.52 3.76 27.22
C ARG A 433 -23.57 3.66 26.04
N LEU A 434 -24.08 3.13 24.93
CA LEU A 434 -23.43 3.15 23.63
C LEU A 434 -24.22 4.06 22.69
N TYR A 435 -23.56 5.06 22.12
CA TYR A 435 -24.13 5.99 21.15
C TYR A 435 -23.55 5.74 19.76
N ILE A 436 -24.38 5.81 18.72
CA ILE A 436 -23.95 5.85 17.31
C ILE A 436 -24.64 7.02 16.60
N GLY A 437 -23.97 7.61 15.61
CA GLY A 437 -24.57 8.66 14.80
C GLY A 437 -25.14 8.15 13.48
N THR A 438 -24.77 6.94 13.07
CA THR A 438 -25.38 6.27 11.90
C THR A 438 -26.73 5.68 12.29
N ASP A 439 -27.77 5.93 11.51
CA ASP A 439 -29.10 5.32 11.72
C ASP A 439 -29.04 3.78 11.66
N PRO A 440 -29.42 3.06 12.73
CA PRO A 440 -29.39 1.60 12.79
C PRO A 440 -30.64 0.94 12.19
N SER A 441 -31.66 1.70 11.80
CA SER A 441 -32.96 1.16 11.35
C SER A 441 -32.80 0.25 10.12
N GLY A 442 -33.23 -1.01 10.26
CA GLY A 442 -33.10 -2.03 9.20
C GLY A 442 -31.67 -2.46 8.90
N ARG A 443 -30.71 -2.14 9.78
CA ARG A 443 -29.28 -2.45 9.61
C ARG A 443 -28.78 -3.35 10.72
N THR A 444 -27.74 -4.11 10.42
CA THR A 444 -26.99 -4.85 11.43
C THR A 444 -26.05 -3.91 12.16
N VAL A 445 -26.06 -3.95 13.49
CA VAL A 445 -25.07 -3.25 14.31
C VAL A 445 -24.34 -4.29 15.15
N GLU A 446 -23.02 -4.29 15.06
CA GLU A 446 -22.13 -5.13 15.84
C GLU A 446 -21.23 -4.23 16.67
N ALA A 447 -20.91 -4.62 17.89
CA ALA A 447 -19.94 -3.92 18.71
C ALA A 447 -19.03 -4.92 19.43
N SER A 448 -17.77 -4.57 19.61
CA SER A 448 -16.79 -5.41 20.32
C SER A 448 -17.26 -5.68 21.75
N THR A 449 -17.24 -6.94 22.16
CA THR A 449 -17.67 -7.38 23.50
C THR A 449 -16.68 -8.33 24.17
N ARG A 450 -15.58 -8.67 23.48
CA ARG A 450 -14.55 -9.62 23.91
C ARG A 450 -13.18 -9.08 23.58
N GLN A 451 -12.20 -9.39 24.40
CA GLN A 451 -10.87 -8.80 24.28
C GLN A 451 -9.85 -9.70 23.58
N GLN A 452 -9.92 -11.02 23.67
CA GLN A 452 -8.91 -11.89 23.03
C GLN A 452 -9.55 -13.14 22.43
N ALA A 453 -9.08 -13.57 21.26
CA ALA A 453 -9.65 -14.71 20.55
C ALA A 453 -9.01 -16.03 20.99
N MET A 454 -7.68 -16.09 20.91
CA MET A 454 -6.94 -17.34 21.06
C MET A 454 -5.59 -17.13 21.72
N VAL A 455 -5.33 -17.87 22.79
CA VAL A 455 -4.01 -18.04 23.41
C VAL A 455 -3.52 -19.45 23.14
N ILE A 456 -2.35 -19.60 22.53
CA ILE A 456 -1.79 -20.90 22.13
C ILE A 456 -0.53 -21.18 22.96
N GLN A 457 -0.69 -22.02 23.97
CA GLN A 457 0.39 -22.45 24.88
C GLN A 457 0.76 -23.94 24.69
N GLY A 458 0.04 -24.65 23.82
CA GLY A 458 0.37 -26.03 23.44
C GLY A 458 1.47 -26.09 22.41
N GLU A 459 2.67 -26.54 22.80
CA GLU A 459 3.83 -26.67 21.90
C GLU A 459 3.52 -27.61 20.72
N GLY A 460 3.94 -27.23 19.51
CA GLY A 460 3.67 -28.00 18.29
C GLY A 460 2.23 -27.85 17.75
N THR A 461 1.42 -26.94 18.29
CA THR A 461 0.04 -26.73 17.85
C THR A 461 -0.01 -26.09 16.46
N THR A 462 -0.90 -26.59 15.61
CA THR A 462 -1.22 -26.02 14.30
C THR A 462 -2.61 -25.42 14.30
N VAL A 463 -2.73 -24.18 13.84
CA VAL A 463 -4.02 -23.51 13.60
C VAL A 463 -4.09 -23.08 12.14
N ARG A 464 -5.15 -23.49 11.42
CA ARG A 464 -5.22 -23.24 9.98
C ARG A 464 -6.60 -23.02 9.36
N GLY A 465 -6.67 -22.12 8.37
CA GLY A 465 -7.89 -21.79 7.60
C GLY A 465 -9.02 -21.15 8.38
N ILE A 466 -8.71 -20.49 9.49
CA ILE A 466 -9.69 -19.80 10.33
C ILE A 466 -9.47 -18.28 10.27
N GLY A 467 -10.55 -17.52 10.37
CA GLY A 467 -10.52 -16.08 10.57
C GLY A 467 -10.70 -15.69 12.04
N VAL A 468 -10.11 -14.57 12.44
CA VAL A 468 -10.24 -13.94 13.75
C VAL A 468 -10.50 -12.45 13.53
N ARG A 469 -11.56 -11.90 14.12
CA ARG A 469 -11.86 -10.47 13.96
C ARG A 469 -12.58 -9.82 15.13
N ARG A 470 -12.49 -8.49 15.18
CA ARG A 470 -13.33 -7.60 16.01
C ARG A 470 -13.18 -7.80 17.52
N TYR A 471 -11.98 -8.19 17.95
CA TYR A 471 -11.65 -8.27 19.36
C TYR A 471 -11.09 -6.94 19.88
N ALA A 472 -11.61 -6.50 21.02
CA ALA A 472 -11.18 -5.33 21.78
C ALA A 472 -9.91 -5.62 22.60
N ASN A 473 -8.86 -6.15 21.95
CA ASN A 473 -7.61 -6.52 22.62
C ASN A 473 -6.78 -5.29 22.97
N THR A 474 -6.04 -5.37 24.07
CA THR A 474 -5.03 -4.37 24.46
C THR A 474 -3.61 -4.93 24.29
N PHE A 475 -2.59 -4.06 24.40
CA PHE A 475 -1.19 -4.44 24.21
C PHE A 475 -0.72 -5.56 25.14
N TRP A 476 -1.05 -5.49 26.44
CA TRP A 476 -0.57 -6.46 27.44
C TRP A 476 -1.08 -7.89 27.19
N MET A 477 -2.21 -8.04 26.49
CA MET A 477 -2.77 -9.36 26.17
C MET A 477 -1.95 -10.11 25.12
N GLY A 478 -1.13 -9.39 24.34
CA GLY A 478 -0.33 -9.99 23.28
C GLY A 478 -1.20 -10.48 22.12
N GLY A 479 -1.91 -9.56 21.47
CA GLY A 479 -2.65 -9.80 20.22
C GLY A 479 -4.03 -10.43 20.39
N ALA A 480 -4.88 -10.34 19.35
CA ALA A 480 -6.12 -11.11 19.28
C ALA A 480 -5.83 -12.61 19.20
N ILE A 481 -4.72 -12.97 18.52
CA ILE A 481 -4.08 -14.29 18.60
C ILE A 481 -2.73 -14.14 19.30
N SER A 482 -2.49 -14.95 20.33
CA SER A 482 -1.24 -15.01 21.07
C SER A 482 -0.59 -16.39 20.95
N ALA A 483 0.54 -16.49 20.24
CA ALA A 483 1.30 -17.73 20.05
C ALA A 483 2.49 -17.79 21.04
N GLN A 484 2.39 -18.57 22.12
CA GLN A 484 3.20 -18.37 23.33
C GLN A 484 4.24 -19.47 23.64
N VAL A 485 4.56 -20.35 22.68
CA VAL A 485 5.51 -21.48 22.85
C VAL A 485 6.17 -21.87 21.53
N ASN A 486 7.10 -22.84 21.57
CA ASN A 486 7.79 -23.30 20.37
C ASN A 486 6.87 -24.06 19.40
N ASP A 487 7.35 -24.19 18.17
CA ASP A 487 6.81 -25.06 17.13
C ASP A 487 5.33 -24.79 16.78
N ILE A 488 4.84 -23.58 17.06
CA ILE A 488 3.50 -23.17 16.65
C ILE A 488 3.48 -22.93 15.14
N THR A 489 2.46 -23.49 14.48
CA THR A 489 2.17 -23.25 13.06
C THR A 489 0.86 -22.48 12.90
N LEU A 490 0.92 -21.35 12.19
CA LEU A 490 -0.25 -20.61 11.72
C LEU A 490 -0.26 -20.68 10.19
N GLU A 491 -1.30 -21.28 9.60
CA GLU A 491 -1.38 -21.48 8.14
C GLU A 491 -2.75 -21.03 7.57
N ASN A 492 -2.78 -20.14 6.57
CA ASN A 492 -4.04 -19.59 6.06
C ASN A 492 -4.93 -19.01 7.18
N VAL A 493 -4.32 -18.31 8.14
CA VAL A 493 -5.04 -17.64 9.22
C VAL A 493 -5.22 -16.17 8.87
N MET A 494 -6.43 -15.65 9.07
CA MET A 494 -6.75 -14.23 8.88
C MET A 494 -7.01 -13.58 10.24
N ALA A 495 -6.32 -12.47 10.54
CA ALA A 495 -6.59 -11.63 11.70
C ALA A 495 -6.94 -10.22 11.23
N SER A 496 -8.19 -9.80 11.42
CA SER A 496 -8.73 -8.55 10.85
C SER A 496 -9.48 -7.70 11.86
N ASP A 497 -9.40 -6.38 11.73
CA ASP A 497 -10.25 -5.45 12.48
C ASP A 497 -10.15 -5.63 14.00
N ASN A 498 -8.95 -5.92 14.53
CA ASN A 498 -8.72 -6.07 15.97
C ASN A 498 -8.17 -4.76 16.55
N ALA A 499 -8.62 -4.43 17.76
CA ALA A 499 -8.45 -3.10 18.33
C ALA A 499 -7.01 -2.62 18.50
N THR A 500 -6.05 -3.50 18.79
CA THR A 500 -4.64 -3.10 18.91
C THR A 500 -3.71 -3.96 18.06
N THR A 501 -3.39 -5.16 18.53
CA THR A 501 -2.47 -6.09 17.83
C THR A 501 -3.22 -7.25 17.19
N GLY A 502 -2.94 -7.56 15.92
CA GLY A 502 -3.56 -8.70 15.24
C GLY A 502 -3.06 -10.04 15.79
N ILE A 503 -1.78 -10.33 15.57
CA ILE A 503 -1.10 -11.54 16.03
C ILE A 503 0.13 -11.14 16.83
N ASN A 504 0.33 -11.75 17.99
CA ASN A 504 1.58 -11.65 18.73
C ASN A 504 2.14 -13.03 19.06
N GLY A 505 3.44 -13.15 19.30
CA GLY A 505 4.00 -14.42 19.77
C GLY A 505 5.46 -14.42 20.18
N TRP A 506 5.84 -15.53 20.82
CA TRP A 506 7.21 -15.84 21.25
C TRP A 506 7.40 -17.35 21.32
N GLY A 507 8.64 -17.80 21.09
CA GLY A 507 8.97 -19.22 21.03
C GLY A 507 9.73 -19.58 19.77
N LYS A 508 10.40 -20.73 19.80
CA LYS A 508 11.31 -21.15 18.74
C LYS A 508 10.58 -21.85 17.60
N ARG A 509 11.16 -21.83 16.40
CA ARG A 509 10.79 -22.62 15.22
C ARG A 509 9.33 -22.43 14.78
N MET A 510 8.76 -21.27 15.05
CA MET A 510 7.40 -20.94 14.60
C MET A 510 7.31 -20.91 13.07
N ARG A 511 6.17 -21.34 12.53
CA ARG A 511 5.89 -21.39 11.09
C ARG A 511 4.64 -20.61 10.76
N PHE A 512 4.79 -19.37 10.31
CA PHE A 512 3.68 -18.52 9.90
C PHE A 512 3.66 -18.44 8.38
N ASN A 513 2.69 -19.09 7.77
CA ASN A 513 2.61 -19.25 6.33
C ASN A 513 1.25 -18.85 5.81
N LYS A 514 1.21 -18.00 4.77
CA LYS A 514 -0.07 -17.52 4.22
C LYS A 514 -0.98 -16.94 5.30
N ILE A 515 -0.44 -16.10 6.19
CA ILE A 515 -1.31 -15.35 7.11
C ILE A 515 -1.71 -14.04 6.46
N THR A 516 -2.94 -13.58 6.74
CA THR A 516 -3.36 -12.21 6.45
C THR A 516 -3.56 -11.50 7.77
N VAL A 517 -2.85 -10.39 7.99
CA VAL A 517 -3.08 -9.53 9.16
C VAL A 517 -3.34 -8.12 8.70
N ASN A 518 -4.53 -7.62 8.96
CA ASN A 518 -4.95 -6.32 8.45
C ASN A 518 -5.88 -5.53 9.36
N ARG A 519 -5.81 -4.21 9.22
CA ARG A 519 -6.68 -3.27 9.96
C ARG A 519 -6.62 -3.49 11.48
N ALA A 520 -5.45 -3.87 12.00
CA ALA A 520 -5.19 -3.82 13.42
C ALA A 520 -5.01 -2.35 13.85
N GLY A 521 -5.56 -1.97 15.00
CA GLY A 521 -5.53 -0.58 15.45
C GLY A 521 -4.12 -0.01 15.64
N ALA A 522 -3.17 -0.85 16.07
CA ALA A 522 -1.79 -0.45 16.32
C ALA A 522 -0.75 -1.24 15.51
N LEU A 523 -0.67 -2.57 15.68
CA LEU A 523 0.37 -3.42 15.09
C LEU A 523 -0.25 -4.65 14.44
N GLY A 524 0.15 -4.99 13.22
CA GLY A 524 -0.26 -6.24 12.60
C GLY A 524 0.31 -7.44 13.35
N LEU A 525 1.63 -7.60 13.28
CA LEU A 525 2.36 -8.75 13.81
C LEU A 525 3.46 -8.33 14.80
N GLY A 526 3.37 -8.74 16.05
CA GLY A 526 4.42 -8.54 17.06
C GLY A 526 5.10 -9.86 17.44
N LEU A 527 6.42 -9.96 17.33
CA LEU A 527 7.14 -11.18 17.74
C LEU A 527 8.35 -10.84 18.60
N ASN A 528 8.57 -11.63 19.64
CA ASN A 528 9.74 -11.51 20.51
C ASN A 528 10.34 -12.89 20.73
N ARG A 529 11.67 -13.02 20.78
CA ARG A 529 12.35 -14.32 21.07
C ARG A 529 11.85 -15.45 20.15
N ALA A 530 11.74 -15.15 18.86
CA ALA A 530 11.17 -16.01 17.84
C ALA A 530 12.23 -16.78 17.04
N ASP A 531 13.19 -17.40 17.74
CA ASP A 531 14.36 -18.01 17.08
C ASP A 531 13.95 -19.11 16.08
N GLY A 532 14.48 -19.07 14.86
CA GLY A 532 14.16 -20.02 13.80
C GLY A 532 12.78 -19.82 13.15
N LEU A 533 12.14 -18.67 13.36
CA LEU A 533 10.88 -18.32 12.71
C LEU A 533 11.02 -18.36 11.18
N ILE A 534 10.00 -18.93 10.54
CA ILE A 534 9.75 -18.72 9.11
C ILE A 534 8.42 -18.01 8.93
N LEU A 535 8.48 -16.78 8.40
CA LEU A 535 7.33 -16.02 7.91
C LEU A 535 7.34 -16.06 6.39
N SER A 536 6.35 -16.73 5.78
CA SER A 536 6.30 -16.89 4.33
C SER A 536 4.95 -16.65 3.70
N SER A 537 4.97 -16.15 2.46
CA SER A 537 3.77 -16.02 1.60
C SER A 537 2.61 -15.30 2.29
N SER A 538 2.89 -14.33 3.16
CA SER A 538 1.89 -13.68 4.02
C SER A 538 1.63 -12.23 3.63
N LEU A 539 0.45 -11.72 3.96
CA LEU A 539 -0.01 -10.36 3.66
C LEU A 539 -0.23 -9.59 4.96
N ILE A 540 0.56 -8.55 5.18
CA ILE A 540 0.51 -7.69 6.36
C ILE A 540 0.20 -6.27 5.89
N GLN A 541 -1.07 -5.87 5.99
CA GLN A 541 -1.55 -4.66 5.31
C GLN A 541 -2.45 -3.76 6.15
N GLU A 542 -2.42 -2.46 5.88
CA GLU A 542 -3.39 -1.50 6.44
C GLU A 542 -3.48 -1.54 7.96
N ASN A 543 -2.37 -1.82 8.64
CA ASN A 543 -2.31 -1.82 10.10
C ASN A 543 -1.91 -0.44 10.62
N ASN A 544 -2.15 -0.25 11.93
CA ASN A 544 -2.10 1.03 12.62
C ASN A 544 -3.23 1.99 12.18
N ILE A 545 -4.47 1.49 12.13
CA ILE A 545 -5.63 2.29 11.72
C ILE A 545 -6.02 3.36 12.75
N GLU A 546 -5.65 3.16 14.02
CA GLU A 546 -5.91 4.11 15.11
C GLU A 546 -4.81 5.17 15.27
N ARG A 547 -3.76 5.13 14.42
CA ARG A 547 -2.71 6.16 14.35
C ARG A 547 -1.88 6.28 15.64
N PHE A 548 -1.50 5.14 16.23
CA PHE A 548 -0.44 5.09 17.23
C PHE A 548 0.86 5.68 16.68
N LYS A 549 1.69 6.23 17.58
CA LYS A 549 3.04 6.69 17.25
C LYS A 549 3.84 5.56 16.60
N GLU A 550 4.76 5.92 15.71
CA GLU A 550 5.69 4.97 15.09
C GLU A 550 6.56 4.27 16.13
N ALA A 551 7.18 5.05 17.01
CA ALA A 551 7.90 4.55 18.17
C ALA A 551 7.01 4.64 19.43
N PRO A 552 7.08 3.66 20.35
CA PRO A 552 8.04 2.55 20.38
C PRO A 552 7.68 1.40 19.43
N VAL A 553 6.40 1.27 19.05
CA VAL A 553 5.96 0.28 18.04
C VAL A 553 4.57 0.61 17.50
N SER A 554 4.44 0.56 16.17
CA SER A 554 3.18 0.40 15.43
C SER A 554 3.50 0.00 13.98
N GLY A 555 2.48 -0.40 13.21
CA GLY A 555 2.61 -0.63 11.77
C GLY A 555 2.37 -2.08 11.37
N GLY A 556 3.09 -2.55 10.35
CA GLY A 556 2.91 -3.89 9.81
C GLY A 556 3.41 -4.98 10.76
N ALA A 557 4.72 -5.11 10.90
CA ALA A 557 5.33 -6.10 11.77
C ALA A 557 6.54 -5.56 12.55
N LYS A 558 6.68 -5.98 13.80
CA LYS A 558 7.90 -5.76 14.60
C LYS A 558 8.36 -7.07 15.22
N LEU A 559 9.65 -7.38 15.06
CA LEU A 559 10.31 -8.56 15.62
C LEU A 559 11.50 -8.13 16.47
N THR A 560 11.53 -8.57 17.72
CA THR A 560 12.58 -8.23 18.68
C THR A 560 13.33 -9.46 19.17
N THR A 561 14.61 -9.30 19.49
CA THR A 561 15.44 -10.32 20.18
C THR A 561 15.29 -11.73 19.58
N SER A 562 15.38 -11.84 18.26
CA SER A 562 15.10 -13.10 17.53
C SER A 562 16.28 -13.49 16.64
N ARG A 563 16.54 -14.80 16.53
CA ARG A 563 17.66 -15.35 15.76
C ARG A 563 17.23 -16.26 14.63
N ASP A 564 18.04 -16.38 13.59
CA ASP A 564 17.83 -17.37 12.51
C ASP A 564 16.45 -17.22 11.82
N VAL A 565 15.99 -15.97 11.66
CA VAL A 565 14.65 -15.66 11.13
C VAL A 565 14.69 -15.59 9.61
N THR A 566 13.73 -16.24 8.96
CA THR A 566 13.49 -16.13 7.51
C THR A 566 12.16 -15.42 7.23
N VAL A 567 12.22 -14.32 6.49
CA VAL A 567 11.06 -13.58 5.99
C VAL A 567 11.07 -13.65 4.47
N ARG A 568 10.23 -14.52 3.89
CA ARG A 568 10.26 -14.76 2.44
C ARG A 568 8.92 -14.70 1.72
N GLY A 569 8.89 -14.01 0.59
CA GLY A 569 7.73 -14.04 -0.30
C GLY A 569 6.48 -13.35 0.28
N ASN A 570 6.64 -12.37 1.17
CA ASN A 570 5.54 -11.68 1.83
C ASN A 570 5.21 -10.33 1.17
N ILE A 571 4.03 -9.82 1.45
CA ILE A 571 3.61 -8.46 1.12
C ILE A 571 3.41 -7.66 2.42
N PHE A 572 4.12 -6.55 2.55
CA PHE A 572 3.95 -5.55 3.61
C PHE A 572 3.50 -4.24 2.98
N GLU A 573 2.21 -3.90 3.10
CA GLU A 573 1.70 -2.75 2.36
C GLU A 573 0.67 -1.88 3.06
N ARG A 574 0.67 -0.59 2.73
CA ARG A 574 -0.32 0.38 3.25
C ARG A 574 -0.42 0.43 4.77
N ASN A 575 0.61 -0.02 5.51
CA ASN A 575 0.68 0.17 6.95
C ASN A 575 0.98 1.64 7.24
N THR A 576 0.33 2.25 8.23
CA THR A 576 0.47 3.69 8.50
C THR A 576 1.93 4.08 8.81
N THR A 577 2.67 3.20 9.46
CA THR A 577 4.07 3.41 9.86
C THR A 577 4.99 2.40 9.15
N ALA A 578 5.83 1.66 9.86
CA ALA A 578 6.79 0.76 9.21
C ALA A 578 6.10 -0.47 8.58
N GLY A 579 6.64 -0.99 7.49
CA GLY A 579 6.22 -2.29 6.93
C GLY A 579 6.69 -3.44 7.82
N LEU A 580 8.00 -3.52 8.04
CA LEU A 580 8.66 -4.53 8.88
C LEU A 580 9.83 -3.91 9.65
N TRP A 581 9.92 -4.20 10.95
CA TRP A 581 10.95 -3.67 11.83
C TRP A 581 11.61 -4.79 12.65
N PHE A 582 12.92 -4.94 12.50
CA PHE A 582 13.74 -5.75 13.40
C PHE A 582 14.47 -4.85 14.40
N ASP A 583 14.38 -5.19 15.68
CA ASP A 583 14.87 -4.36 16.77
C ASP A 583 15.38 -5.24 17.94
N GLU A 584 15.99 -4.63 18.95
CA GLU A 584 16.41 -5.25 20.21
C GLU A 584 17.23 -6.53 20.02
N SER A 585 18.36 -6.44 19.30
CA SER A 585 19.34 -7.53 19.14
C SER A 585 18.85 -8.74 18.34
N ALA A 586 18.23 -8.49 17.19
CA ALA A 586 17.95 -9.55 16.22
C ALA A 586 19.22 -9.99 15.48
N TYR A 587 19.34 -11.28 15.16
CA TYR A 587 20.59 -11.86 14.64
C TYR A 587 20.36 -12.92 13.55
N ASN A 588 21.23 -12.95 12.53
CA ASN A 588 21.19 -13.94 11.45
C ASN A 588 19.83 -13.97 10.73
N LEU A 589 19.49 -12.84 10.11
CA LEU A 589 18.20 -12.65 9.45
C LEU A 589 18.32 -12.80 7.93
N THR A 590 17.35 -13.48 7.31
CA THR A 590 17.25 -13.60 5.85
C THR A 590 15.90 -13.05 5.39
N ILE A 591 15.93 -11.96 4.63
CA ILE A 591 14.74 -11.25 4.16
C ILE A 591 14.75 -11.23 2.63
N THR A 592 13.94 -12.09 2.01
CA THR A 592 14.01 -12.33 0.57
C THR A 592 12.69 -12.43 -0.18
N GLY A 593 12.64 -11.96 -1.43
CA GLY A 593 11.45 -12.14 -2.28
C GLY A 593 10.22 -11.37 -1.82
N ASN A 594 10.35 -10.37 -0.95
CA ASN A 594 9.21 -9.64 -0.39
C ASN A 594 8.85 -8.41 -1.24
N ARG A 595 7.57 -8.04 -1.21
CA ARG A 595 7.07 -6.77 -1.71
C ARG A 595 6.75 -5.88 -0.52
N VAL A 596 7.36 -4.70 -0.47
CA VAL A 596 7.24 -3.76 0.64
C VAL A 596 6.87 -2.40 0.06
N ASN A 597 5.58 -2.08 0.07
CA ASN A 597 5.07 -0.96 -0.71
C ASN A 597 4.03 -0.09 -0.02
N ASN A 598 4.04 1.21 -0.33
CA ASN A 598 3.03 2.17 0.10
C ASN A 598 2.84 2.24 1.63
N ASN A 599 3.84 1.85 2.42
CA ASN A 599 3.80 2.06 3.87
C ASN A 599 4.06 3.54 4.15
N GLY A 600 3.37 4.13 5.14
CA GLY A 600 3.54 5.56 5.46
C GLY A 600 4.91 5.87 6.08
N GLY A 601 5.55 4.89 6.71
CA GLY A 601 6.89 4.99 7.27
C GLY A 601 7.97 4.34 6.39
N THR A 602 8.96 3.74 7.05
CA THR A 602 10.02 2.98 6.39
C THR A 602 9.51 1.61 5.94
N GLY A 603 9.92 1.14 4.76
CA GLY A 603 9.60 -0.20 4.29
C GLY A 603 10.13 -1.28 5.24
N ILE A 604 11.46 -1.41 5.33
CA ILE A 604 12.13 -2.27 6.31
C ILE A 604 13.09 -1.47 7.18
N ALA A 605 12.90 -1.52 8.50
CA ALA A 605 13.81 -0.96 9.50
C ALA A 605 14.63 -2.08 10.15
N LEU A 606 15.95 -1.96 10.13
CA LEU A 606 16.90 -2.83 10.80
C LEU A 606 17.61 -2.02 11.88
N GLU A 607 17.30 -2.29 13.14
CA GLU A 607 17.77 -1.51 14.27
C GLU A 607 18.47 -2.38 15.30
N ILE A 608 19.60 -1.90 15.84
CA ILE A 608 20.38 -2.52 16.92
C ILE A 608 20.53 -4.04 16.80
N SER A 609 20.85 -4.49 15.58
CA SER A 609 20.85 -5.90 15.17
C SER A 609 22.14 -6.28 14.44
N SER A 610 22.32 -7.56 14.09
CA SER A 610 23.52 -8.00 13.34
C SER A 610 23.30 -9.18 12.41
N LYS A 611 24.16 -9.31 11.39
CA LYS A 611 24.21 -10.43 10.42
C LYS A 611 22.89 -10.58 9.66
N ILE A 612 22.68 -9.73 8.67
CA ILE A 612 21.39 -9.60 7.98
C ILE A 612 21.59 -9.64 6.48
N VAL A 613 20.78 -10.44 5.79
CA VAL A 613 20.68 -10.45 4.32
C VAL A 613 19.32 -9.89 3.92
N VAL A 614 19.32 -8.84 3.11
CA VAL A 614 18.15 -8.26 2.44
C VAL A 614 18.35 -8.43 0.95
N ALA A 615 17.70 -9.40 0.33
CA ALA A 615 17.92 -9.67 -1.09
C ALA A 615 16.68 -10.04 -1.90
N ASN A 616 16.65 -9.69 -3.19
CA ASN A 616 15.51 -10.01 -4.07
C ASN A 616 14.17 -9.42 -3.57
N ASN A 617 14.16 -8.22 -3.01
CA ASN A 617 12.94 -7.55 -2.55
C ASN A 617 12.58 -6.34 -3.43
N TYR A 618 11.30 -5.97 -3.40
CA TYR A 618 10.76 -4.75 -3.98
C TYR A 618 10.42 -3.74 -2.87
N PHE A 619 10.98 -2.55 -2.96
CA PHE A 619 10.72 -1.42 -2.06
C PHE A 619 10.10 -0.26 -2.83
N VAL A 620 8.79 -0.11 -2.74
CA VAL A 620 8.04 0.76 -3.65
C VAL A 620 7.21 1.79 -2.88
N ASN A 621 7.45 3.08 -3.12
CA ASN A 621 6.60 4.18 -2.65
C ASN A 621 6.37 4.20 -1.12
N ASN A 622 7.35 3.79 -0.32
CA ASN A 622 7.26 3.97 1.13
C ASN A 622 7.47 5.45 1.48
N GLY A 623 6.75 5.95 2.49
CA GLY A 623 6.72 7.36 2.87
C GLY A 623 8.03 7.85 3.47
N LYS A 624 8.84 6.96 4.05
CA LYS A 624 10.22 7.26 4.46
C LYS A 624 11.24 6.56 3.57
N SER A 625 11.96 5.57 4.12
CA SER A 625 13.02 4.81 3.45
C SER A 625 12.45 3.55 2.80
N GLY A 626 13.10 3.03 1.76
CA GLY A 626 12.90 1.63 1.36
C GLY A 626 13.47 0.69 2.43
N VAL A 627 14.77 0.87 2.71
CA VAL A 627 15.49 0.18 3.79
C VAL A 627 16.20 1.20 4.68
N GLU A 628 16.12 0.97 5.98
CA GLU A 628 16.86 1.70 7.00
C GLU A 628 17.73 0.74 7.84
N VAL A 629 18.98 1.14 8.09
CA VAL A 629 19.97 0.41 8.89
C VAL A 629 20.49 1.34 10.00
N GLY A 630 20.06 1.11 11.23
CA GLY A 630 20.38 1.93 12.39
C GLY A 630 21.10 1.13 13.45
N ASP A 631 22.25 1.61 13.90
CA ASP A 631 23.04 0.99 14.97
C ASP A 631 23.25 -0.53 14.75
N THR A 632 23.39 -0.95 13.50
CA THR A 632 23.30 -2.36 13.06
C THR A 632 24.50 -2.75 12.21
N ASN A 633 25.08 -3.94 12.46
CA ASN A 633 26.27 -4.40 11.76
C ASN A 633 26.10 -5.65 10.87
N ASN A 634 27.03 -5.87 9.94
CA ASN A 634 27.08 -7.04 9.05
C ASN A 634 25.81 -7.19 8.19
N VAL A 635 25.49 -6.16 7.39
CA VAL A 635 24.28 -6.12 6.57
C VAL A 635 24.62 -6.24 5.09
N ALA A 636 23.98 -7.17 4.40
CA ALA A 636 24.11 -7.39 2.96
C ALA A 636 22.79 -7.06 2.24
N VAL A 637 22.77 -5.95 1.49
CA VAL A 637 21.64 -5.51 0.67
C VAL A 637 21.94 -5.79 -0.80
N TRP A 638 21.39 -6.88 -1.33
CA TRP A 638 21.74 -7.42 -2.64
C TRP A 638 20.54 -7.57 -3.57
N ASN A 639 20.67 -7.21 -4.84
CA ASN A 639 19.66 -7.59 -5.84
C ASN A 639 18.24 -7.19 -5.45
N ASN A 640 18.04 -5.99 -4.91
CA ASN A 640 16.71 -5.45 -4.62
C ASN A 640 16.35 -4.38 -5.65
N THR A 641 15.06 -4.17 -5.86
CA THR A 641 14.54 -3.07 -6.67
C THR A 641 13.86 -2.05 -5.78
N PHE A 642 14.32 -0.81 -5.84
CA PHE A 642 13.74 0.34 -5.14
C PHE A 642 13.09 1.28 -6.15
N SER A 643 11.91 1.80 -5.82
CA SER A 643 11.23 2.80 -6.65
C SER A 643 10.44 3.77 -5.78
N GLY A 644 10.71 5.07 -5.91
CA GLY A 644 9.79 6.12 -5.43
C GLY A 644 9.62 6.25 -3.92
N ASN A 645 10.57 5.76 -3.10
CA ASN A 645 10.54 5.98 -1.65
C ASN A 645 10.89 7.45 -1.33
N GLN A 646 10.10 8.09 -0.46
CA GLN A 646 9.92 9.55 -0.46
C GLN A 646 10.98 10.31 0.36
N LEU A 647 11.14 10.03 1.65
CA LEU A 647 12.11 10.77 2.49
C LEU A 647 13.54 10.36 2.16
N TYR A 648 13.75 9.05 2.08
CA TYR A 648 15.00 8.41 1.70
C TYR A 648 14.67 7.22 0.80
N THR A 649 15.62 6.73 0.02
CA THR A 649 15.54 5.40 -0.57
C THR A 649 16.30 4.40 0.28
N LEU A 650 17.51 4.79 0.68
CA LEU A 650 18.38 4.05 1.58
C LEU A 650 18.81 4.96 2.73
N ARG A 651 18.67 4.51 3.97
CA ARG A 651 19.17 5.23 5.13
C ARG A 651 20.06 4.33 5.98
N VAL A 652 21.23 4.83 6.32
CA VAL A 652 22.16 4.20 7.26
C VAL A 652 22.48 5.24 8.33
N TYR A 653 22.37 4.88 9.60
CA TYR A 653 22.72 5.81 10.66
C TYR A 653 23.37 5.17 11.88
N GLN A 654 24.06 6.01 12.64
CA GLN A 654 24.58 5.71 13.97
C GLN A 654 24.09 6.79 14.94
N ASP A 655 23.58 6.39 16.10
CA ASP A 655 23.33 7.27 17.23
C ASP A 655 24.27 7.00 18.41
N SER A 656 23.92 7.45 19.62
CA SER A 656 24.75 7.32 20.82
C SER A 656 24.71 5.94 21.48
N ARG A 657 23.78 5.06 21.11
CA ARG A 657 23.56 3.76 21.77
C ARG A 657 24.72 2.80 21.49
N ARG A 658 25.11 2.03 22.50
CA ARG A 658 26.17 1.02 22.45
C ARG A 658 25.76 -0.21 23.24
N SER A 659 26.27 -1.37 22.86
CA SER A 659 26.10 -2.63 23.57
C SER A 659 27.46 -3.19 23.98
N SER A 660 27.49 -3.91 25.10
CA SER A 660 28.66 -4.69 25.53
C SER A 660 28.74 -6.06 24.85
N ASP A 661 27.71 -6.47 24.09
CA ASP A 661 27.73 -7.69 23.30
C ASP A 661 28.79 -7.56 22.17
N PRO A 662 29.75 -8.49 22.07
CA PRO A 662 30.85 -8.40 21.11
C PRO A 662 30.42 -8.64 19.66
N VAL A 663 29.22 -9.17 19.43
CA VAL A 663 28.66 -9.48 18.10
C VAL A 663 27.64 -8.42 17.69
N ILE A 664 26.74 -8.05 18.59
CA ILE A 664 25.67 -7.07 18.37
C ILE A 664 26.00 -5.81 19.16
N THR A 665 26.95 -5.05 18.64
CA THR A 665 27.63 -3.95 19.36
C THR A 665 26.83 -2.65 19.44
N PHE A 666 25.72 -2.58 18.70
CA PHE A 666 24.96 -1.36 18.39
C PHE A 666 25.81 -0.30 17.66
N ILE A 667 26.84 -0.76 16.96
CA ILE A 667 27.69 0.08 16.11
C ILE A 667 27.37 -0.27 14.67
N THR A 668 26.92 0.72 13.90
CA THR A 668 26.68 0.56 12.47
C THR A 668 28.00 0.30 11.76
N LYS A 669 28.16 -0.92 11.24
CA LYS A 669 29.38 -1.37 10.60
C LYS A 669 29.12 -2.41 9.51
N ASP A 670 29.96 -2.44 8.48
CA ASP A 670 29.98 -3.51 7.47
C ASP A 670 28.61 -3.65 6.76
N VAL A 671 28.15 -2.54 6.18
CA VAL A 671 26.89 -2.44 5.43
C VAL A 671 27.19 -2.39 3.94
N THR A 672 26.70 -3.37 3.19
CA THR A 672 27.00 -3.50 1.75
C THR A 672 25.76 -3.36 0.89
N TYR A 673 25.85 -2.56 -0.17
CA TYR A 673 24.82 -2.43 -1.22
C TYR A 673 25.38 -2.91 -2.55
N ARG A 674 24.84 -3.98 -3.12
CA ARG A 674 25.35 -4.59 -4.35
C ARG A 674 24.22 -4.99 -5.30
N ASN A 675 24.44 -4.82 -6.60
CA ASN A 675 23.52 -5.29 -7.64
C ASN A 675 22.08 -4.79 -7.48
N ASN A 676 21.85 -3.67 -6.80
CA ASN A 676 20.50 -3.12 -6.62
C ASN A 676 20.12 -2.23 -7.81
N VAL A 677 18.82 -2.18 -8.11
CA VAL A 677 18.23 -1.16 -8.99
C VAL A 677 17.55 -0.13 -8.11
N ILE A 678 17.98 1.12 -8.19
CA ILE A 678 17.62 2.17 -7.24
C ILE A 678 17.04 3.35 -8.02
N ALA A 679 15.72 3.35 -8.21
CA ALA A 679 14.99 4.49 -8.75
C ALA A 679 14.54 5.40 -7.60
N TYR A 680 15.17 6.57 -7.49
CA TYR A 680 14.93 7.48 -6.38
C TYR A 680 13.53 8.11 -6.40
N GLY A 681 13.02 8.37 -5.20
CA GLY A 681 11.93 9.33 -5.00
C GLY A 681 12.45 10.77 -4.95
N THR A 682 11.72 11.65 -4.27
CA THR A 682 11.95 13.10 -4.28
C THR A 682 12.83 13.61 -3.14
N GLY A 683 13.21 12.76 -2.18
CA GLY A 683 14.00 13.12 -1.01
C GLY A 683 15.35 13.76 -1.35
N SER A 684 15.74 14.79 -0.59
CA SER A 684 16.94 15.58 -0.86
C SER A 684 18.26 14.82 -0.67
N CYS A 685 18.25 13.77 0.15
CA CYS A 685 19.37 12.88 0.43
C CYS A 685 18.93 11.42 0.25
N PRO A 686 18.63 10.97 -0.98
CA PRO A 686 17.92 9.70 -1.17
C PRO A 686 18.76 8.48 -0.78
N PHE A 687 20.08 8.59 -0.77
CA PHE A 687 20.96 7.68 -0.05
C PHE A 687 21.65 8.46 1.08
N LEU A 688 21.19 8.27 2.32
CA LEU A 688 21.73 8.94 3.50
C LEU A 688 22.59 7.97 4.31
N VAL A 689 23.84 8.36 4.59
CA VAL A 689 24.69 7.79 5.63
C VAL A 689 24.96 8.88 6.67
N HIS A 690 24.53 8.68 7.90
CA HIS A 690 24.54 9.74 8.92
C HIS A 690 25.05 9.23 10.27
N ASP A 691 26.10 9.85 10.79
CA ASP A 691 26.44 9.75 12.21
C ASP A 691 25.87 10.96 12.94
N MET A 692 24.90 10.72 13.81
CA MET A 692 24.22 11.77 14.58
C MET A 692 25.13 12.44 15.61
N GLN A 693 26.28 11.83 15.93
CA GLN A 693 27.27 12.39 16.85
C GLN A 693 28.42 13.12 16.13
N TYR A 694 28.46 13.10 14.80
CA TYR A 694 29.53 13.73 13.99
C TYR A 694 30.95 13.27 14.39
N ARG A 695 31.14 11.98 14.62
CA ARG A 695 32.41 11.33 15.00
C ARG A 695 32.93 10.40 13.90
N LEU A 696 32.04 9.64 13.29
CA LEU A 696 32.34 8.63 12.29
C LEU A 696 32.18 9.19 10.88
N THR A 697 33.08 8.80 9.99
CA THR A 697 32.83 8.90 8.55
C THR A 697 32.05 7.67 8.08
N GLY A 698 31.39 7.75 6.92
CA GLY A 698 30.73 6.56 6.35
C GLY A 698 31.72 5.42 6.05
N GLN A 699 33.00 5.73 5.81
CA GLN A 699 34.07 4.74 5.67
C GLN A 699 34.38 4.04 6.99
N MET A 700 34.43 4.79 8.10
CA MET A 700 34.57 4.20 9.44
C MET A 700 33.38 3.31 9.81
N MET A 701 32.18 3.67 9.33
CA MET A 701 30.97 2.85 9.42
C MET A 701 30.96 1.65 8.45
N GLY A 702 32.01 1.45 7.64
CA GLY A 702 32.11 0.33 6.71
C GLY A 702 30.99 0.27 5.67
N VAL A 703 30.38 1.42 5.32
CA VAL A 703 29.32 1.45 4.31
C VAL A 703 29.96 1.40 2.93
N THR A 704 29.58 0.38 2.15
CA THR A 704 30.11 0.21 0.79
C THR A 704 29.00 -0.03 -0.23
N ALA A 705 29.16 0.51 -1.43
CA ALA A 705 28.24 0.35 -2.56
C ALA A 705 29.01 0.06 -3.85
N GLN A 706 28.56 -0.89 -4.67
CA GLN A 706 29.18 -1.26 -5.95
C GLN A 706 28.20 -2.05 -6.82
N GLY A 707 28.26 -1.89 -8.14
CA GLY A 707 27.44 -2.68 -9.06
C GLY A 707 25.97 -2.31 -9.04
N ASN A 708 25.63 -1.09 -8.63
CA ASN A 708 24.23 -0.65 -8.56
C ASN A 708 23.84 0.15 -9.81
N ALA A 709 22.56 0.08 -10.19
CA ALA A 709 21.98 0.94 -11.21
C ALA A 709 21.07 1.98 -10.54
N TYR A 710 21.54 3.22 -10.48
CA TYR A 710 20.79 4.36 -9.98
C TYR A 710 19.98 5.01 -11.10
N TRP A 711 18.81 5.53 -10.75
CA TRP A 711 18.01 6.38 -11.63
C TRP A 711 17.36 7.53 -10.86
N ARG A 712 17.26 8.67 -11.53
CA ARG A 712 16.48 9.83 -11.11
C ARG A 712 15.83 10.52 -12.31
N ALA A 713 14.74 11.25 -12.08
CA ALA A 713 14.00 11.88 -13.17
C ALA A 713 14.82 12.97 -13.89
N SER A 714 15.62 13.72 -13.14
CA SER A 714 16.56 14.72 -13.66
C SER A 714 17.70 14.93 -12.70
N SER A 715 18.73 15.68 -13.12
CA SER A 715 19.86 16.08 -12.27
C SER A 715 19.46 16.90 -11.03
N THR A 716 18.21 17.37 -10.93
CA THR A 716 17.67 18.14 -9.80
C THR A 716 16.57 17.42 -9.03
N SER A 717 16.15 16.23 -9.45
CA SER A 717 15.02 15.48 -8.89
C SER A 717 15.38 14.02 -8.61
N PRO A 718 16.09 13.72 -7.51
CA PRO A 718 16.67 14.68 -6.55
C PRO A 718 18.08 15.14 -6.96
N ALA A 719 18.49 16.32 -6.48
CA ALA A 719 19.78 16.93 -6.85
C ALA A 719 21.00 16.18 -6.32
N ASN A 720 20.89 15.55 -5.15
CA ASN A 720 21.95 14.72 -4.59
C ASN A 720 21.76 13.27 -5.03
N LEU A 721 22.87 12.61 -5.36
CA LEU A 721 22.95 11.15 -5.41
C LEU A 721 22.92 10.58 -3.98
N ALA A 722 23.71 11.16 -3.09
CA ALA A 722 23.87 10.68 -1.73
C ALA A 722 24.33 11.80 -0.77
N CYS A 723 24.09 11.58 0.51
CA CYS A 723 24.61 12.39 1.61
C CYS A 723 25.36 11.48 2.58
N TRP A 724 26.53 11.91 3.04
CA TRP A 724 27.55 11.06 3.62
C TRP A 724 28.10 11.63 4.91
N ALA A 725 28.23 10.79 5.93
CA ALA A 725 28.85 11.15 7.19
C ALA A 725 30.35 11.45 6.98
N ASN A 726 30.79 12.63 7.40
CA ASN A 726 32.15 13.14 7.20
C ASN A 726 32.85 13.46 8.54
N GLY A 727 32.57 12.67 9.58
CA GLY A 727 33.11 12.88 10.93
C GLY A 727 32.73 14.26 11.47
N THR A 728 33.69 14.95 12.09
CA THR A 728 33.48 16.25 12.72
C THR A 728 33.14 17.36 11.73
N ALA A 729 33.39 17.16 10.44
CA ALA A 729 33.00 18.08 9.38
C ALA A 729 31.51 17.95 8.98
N GLY A 730 30.74 17.09 9.65
CA GLY A 730 29.30 16.99 9.46
C GLY A 730 28.89 16.12 8.27
N LEU A 731 27.77 16.47 7.63
CA LEU A 731 27.21 15.73 6.50
C LEU A 731 27.67 16.35 5.17
N MET A 732 28.31 15.56 4.32
CA MET A 732 28.74 15.97 2.97
C MET A 732 27.74 15.49 1.91
N SER A 733 27.37 16.34 0.96
CA SER A 733 26.47 15.98 -0.14
C SER A 733 27.23 15.71 -1.44
N TYR A 734 26.86 14.64 -2.14
CA TYR A 734 27.40 14.28 -3.45
C TYR A 734 26.31 14.34 -4.51
N LYS A 735 26.57 15.07 -5.60
CA LYS A 735 25.56 15.35 -6.64
C LYS A 735 25.41 14.21 -7.65
N ASN A 736 26.47 13.49 -7.91
CA ASN A 736 26.55 12.44 -8.93
C ASN A 736 27.75 11.50 -8.67
N LEU A 737 27.89 10.49 -9.52
CA LEU A 737 28.98 9.50 -9.43
C LEU A 737 30.38 10.11 -9.60
N THR A 738 30.53 11.19 -10.38
CA THR A 738 31.82 11.86 -10.59
C THR A 738 32.38 12.45 -9.30
N THR A 739 31.52 13.00 -8.44
CA THR A 739 31.93 13.50 -7.12
C THR A 739 31.96 12.40 -6.05
N TRP A 740 31.03 11.45 -6.12
CA TRP A 740 30.86 10.38 -5.12
C TRP A 740 32.03 9.40 -5.10
N ARG A 741 32.51 8.97 -6.27
CA ARG A 741 33.59 8.00 -6.41
C ARG A 741 34.90 8.46 -5.75
N PRO A 742 35.49 9.62 -6.09
CA PRO A 742 36.72 10.08 -5.45
C PRO A 742 36.50 10.46 -3.98
N GLY A 743 35.31 10.94 -3.61
CA GLY A 743 35.02 11.34 -2.23
C GLY A 743 34.80 10.16 -1.26
N THR A 744 34.36 9.01 -1.76
CA THR A 744 33.99 7.87 -0.90
C THR A 744 34.69 6.56 -1.21
N GLY A 745 35.19 6.36 -2.43
CA GLY A 745 35.65 5.08 -2.95
C GLY A 745 34.52 4.12 -3.38
N ASN A 746 33.25 4.55 -3.28
CA ASN A 746 32.10 3.73 -3.64
C ASN A 746 31.68 3.86 -5.10
N ASP A 747 30.95 2.85 -5.56
CA ASP A 747 30.25 2.82 -6.85
C ASP A 747 31.16 3.09 -8.07
N LEU A 748 32.41 2.59 -7.99
CA LEU A 748 33.40 2.66 -9.07
C LEU A 748 32.88 1.95 -10.33
N GLY A 749 32.11 0.88 -10.14
CA GLY A 749 31.45 0.12 -11.20
C GLY A 749 29.94 0.14 -11.04
N SER A 750 29.33 1.33 -10.98
CA SER A 750 27.87 1.54 -10.93
C SER A 750 27.46 2.60 -11.96
N THR A 751 26.18 2.67 -12.30
CA THR A 751 25.64 3.65 -13.27
C THR A 751 24.63 4.59 -12.62
N LEU A 752 24.58 5.85 -13.06
CA LEU A 752 23.51 6.79 -12.75
C LEU A 752 22.85 7.21 -14.06
N ASN A 753 21.55 6.91 -14.19
CA ASN A 753 20.74 7.26 -15.34
C ASN A 753 19.79 8.41 -15.00
N GLU A 754 19.60 9.34 -15.92
CA GLU A 754 18.71 10.49 -15.76
C GLU A 754 17.70 10.54 -16.91
N GLY A 755 16.49 11.08 -16.67
CA GLY A 755 15.45 11.19 -17.68
C GLY A 755 14.54 9.96 -17.71
N THR A 756 14.50 9.24 -18.83
CA THR A 756 13.59 8.09 -19.01
C THR A 756 13.81 7.02 -17.94
N SER A 757 12.71 6.53 -17.35
CA SER A 757 12.75 5.47 -16.34
C SER A 757 13.52 4.24 -16.83
N ILE A 758 14.42 3.73 -15.98
CA ILE A 758 15.06 2.43 -16.19
C ILE A 758 14.17 1.25 -15.79
N LEU A 759 13.02 1.53 -15.17
CA LEU A 759 12.04 0.54 -14.73
C LEU A 759 10.78 0.56 -15.60
N THR A 760 10.24 -0.63 -15.85
CA THR A 760 8.89 -0.87 -16.36
C THR A 760 7.84 -0.60 -15.28
N SER A 761 6.55 -0.61 -15.63
CA SER A 761 5.44 -0.52 -14.67
C SER A 761 5.38 -1.67 -13.67
N ALA A 762 6.00 -2.82 -13.99
CA ALA A 762 6.15 -3.97 -13.10
C ALA A 762 7.44 -3.92 -12.27
N TYR A 763 8.13 -2.76 -12.25
CA TYR A 763 9.39 -2.55 -11.53
C TYR A 763 10.53 -3.50 -11.97
N GLN A 764 10.47 -4.03 -13.18
CA GLN A 764 11.60 -4.71 -13.82
C GLN A 764 12.44 -3.71 -14.60
N LEU A 765 13.74 -3.98 -14.79
CA LEU A 765 14.56 -3.22 -15.73
C LEU A 765 13.94 -3.26 -17.13
N THR A 766 13.91 -2.11 -17.81
CA THR A 766 13.58 -2.07 -19.24
C THR A 766 14.67 -2.80 -20.04
N SER A 767 14.34 -3.31 -21.24
CA SER A 767 15.32 -4.00 -22.09
C SER A 767 16.53 -3.12 -22.42
N ALA A 768 16.29 -1.81 -22.62
CA ALA A 768 17.34 -0.83 -22.83
C ALA A 768 18.25 -0.69 -21.60
N ALA A 769 17.67 -0.54 -20.40
CA ALA A 769 18.43 -0.42 -19.16
C ALA A 769 19.16 -1.72 -18.80
N ALA A 770 18.55 -2.89 -19.00
CA ALA A 770 19.18 -4.18 -18.79
C ALA A 770 20.45 -4.33 -19.65
N SER A 771 20.41 -3.86 -20.90
CA SER A 771 21.55 -3.88 -21.81
C SER A 771 22.63 -2.88 -21.38
N SER A 772 22.25 -1.64 -21.05
CA SER A 772 23.20 -0.57 -20.70
C SER A 772 23.86 -0.74 -19.33
N THR A 773 23.26 -1.53 -18.44
CA THR A 773 23.77 -1.78 -17.08
C THR A 773 24.35 -3.18 -16.89
N ALA A 774 24.36 -4.03 -17.92
CA ALA A 774 24.87 -5.40 -17.82
C ALA A 774 26.33 -5.48 -17.36
N SER A 775 27.17 -4.51 -17.75
CA SER A 775 28.60 -4.47 -17.43
C SER A 775 28.90 -4.16 -15.97
N VAL A 776 27.96 -3.56 -15.23
CA VAL A 776 28.15 -3.21 -13.83
C VAL A 776 27.69 -4.29 -12.85
N ALA A 777 26.90 -5.26 -13.33
CA ALA A 777 26.44 -6.37 -12.49
C ALA A 777 27.62 -7.22 -12.00
N LEU A 778 27.76 -7.32 -10.67
CA LEU A 778 28.77 -8.13 -10.01
C LEU A 778 28.34 -9.60 -9.98
N PRO A 779 29.29 -10.55 -9.93
CA PRO A 779 28.97 -11.94 -9.66
C PRO A 779 28.31 -12.08 -8.29
N ILE A 780 27.12 -12.68 -8.24
CA ILE A 780 26.40 -12.92 -6.99
C ILE A 780 27.11 -14.05 -6.21
N PRO A 781 27.54 -13.82 -4.96
CA PRO A 781 28.17 -14.84 -4.12
C PRO A 781 27.23 -16.02 -3.87
N ASP A 782 27.78 -17.22 -3.70
CA ASP A 782 26.99 -18.45 -3.48
C ASP A 782 26.02 -18.33 -2.30
N SER A 783 26.45 -17.66 -1.23
CA SER A 783 25.62 -17.42 -0.04
C SER A 783 24.37 -16.58 -0.33
N ILE A 784 24.47 -15.59 -1.24
CA ILE A 784 23.34 -14.77 -1.68
C ILE A 784 22.53 -15.51 -2.75
N ALA A 785 23.21 -16.16 -3.70
CA ALA A 785 22.60 -16.88 -4.79
C ALA A 785 21.65 -17.99 -4.29
N ALA A 786 22.07 -18.72 -3.25
CA ALA A 786 21.30 -19.76 -2.60
C ALA A 786 19.96 -19.25 -2.03
N VAL A 787 19.96 -18.07 -1.39
CA VAL A 787 18.74 -17.54 -0.72
C VAL A 787 17.78 -16.82 -1.67
N ILE A 788 18.24 -16.44 -2.88
CA ILE A 788 17.40 -15.82 -3.91
C ILE A 788 17.07 -16.76 -5.08
N GLY A 789 17.56 -18.01 -5.04
CA GLY A 789 17.21 -19.04 -6.02
C GLY A 789 17.88 -18.87 -7.39
N VAL A 790 19.14 -18.45 -7.45
CA VAL A 790 19.92 -18.33 -8.69
C VAL A 790 21.25 -19.09 -8.60
N ALA A 791 21.92 -19.31 -9.73
CA ALA A 791 23.25 -19.91 -9.74
C ALA A 791 24.32 -18.96 -9.18
N GLY A 792 25.27 -19.50 -8.43
CA GLY A 792 26.47 -18.78 -8.00
C GLY A 792 27.22 -18.14 -9.16
N GLY A 793 27.73 -16.92 -8.96
CA GLY A 793 28.43 -16.15 -9.99
C GLY A 793 27.52 -15.50 -11.04
N SER A 794 26.20 -15.73 -10.99
CA SER A 794 25.24 -15.03 -11.86
C SER A 794 25.40 -13.52 -11.76
N ARG A 795 25.29 -12.82 -12.89
CA ARG A 795 25.37 -11.36 -12.96
C ARG A 795 24.00 -10.79 -13.32
N ARG A 796 23.29 -10.27 -12.32
CA ARG A 796 21.95 -9.70 -12.47
C ARG A 796 21.82 -8.48 -11.58
N LEU A 797 21.05 -7.49 -12.01
CA LEU A 797 20.68 -6.32 -11.22
C LEU A 797 19.22 -6.40 -10.80
N GLY A 798 18.93 -5.81 -9.65
CA GLY A 798 17.58 -5.73 -9.11
C GLY A 798 17.07 -7.07 -8.63
N ALA A 799 15.80 -7.07 -8.22
CA ALA A 799 15.08 -8.28 -7.87
C ALA A 799 15.03 -9.23 -9.09
N VAL A 800 15.32 -10.50 -8.83
CA VAL A 800 15.45 -11.57 -9.84
C VAL A 800 14.15 -12.34 -10.05
N SER A 801 13.23 -12.25 -9.11
CA SER A 801 11.88 -12.81 -9.22
C SER A 801 10.89 -11.71 -9.60
N PRO A 802 9.79 -12.02 -10.32
CA PRO A 802 8.69 -11.08 -10.52
C PRO A 802 8.16 -10.53 -9.19
N ILE A 803 7.67 -9.29 -9.22
CA ILE A 803 6.98 -8.70 -8.07
C ILE A 803 5.72 -9.52 -7.74
N LEU A 804 5.51 -9.78 -6.45
CA LEU A 804 4.35 -10.50 -5.90
C LEU A 804 3.04 -9.72 -6.00
#